data_AF-A0A9R1GKK7-F1
#
_entry.id   AF-A0A9R1GKK7-F1
#
_cell.length_a   1.000
_cell.length_b   1.000
_cell.length_c   1.000
_cell.angle_alpha   90.00
_cell.angle_beta   90.00
_cell.angle_gamma   90.00
#
_symmetry.space_group_name_H-M   'P 1'
#
loop_
_entity.id
_entity.type
_entity.pdbx_description
1 polymer ?
#
loop_
_entity_poly.entity_id
_entity_poly.type
_entity_poly.pdbx_seq_one_letter_code
_entity_poly.pdbx_strand_id
1 'polypeptide(L)'
;MIKVPKAHGVQETDSPRSRCYSCSSTGHSPLSSTVAFKCRPARLTNLLDKNEAMDTLKVGSMRDSDGNDTSLFEGSSDSFSHSEECKSYSVTTLEDIYEDSRDLQPQCFYGFSVNPLFGATSRCSAADTYHHDGSCGFHDKNLEPDTDDKLLRRTKELDACFMVPSEEMSELNMLRDKRLNSTDIMQLVLSLIEDRKQLALELSSQIKARLTERFAAKEQYKRSRVELDSRTRRMENEKTYVQTTLERELDRRSDDWSARLARFQAEEQRLRDRVMELAEQNVLFQREVNLLESNRDEASNRITSLELQNKQLNDELEKVKGEHTSLHRSSVELHDSFTKAAEERDQIQECLKSKEDNSRALHKVIARLQRASNEQEKTINGLRQGFSAELEKRSAGSSESITRTQMELLRLTGVEQKLRKEIQSCNLESLQQENIGILNHLESSGNGLSLSLLRVDLELHARVDNLQMQGLSLLEDTSCLCGKLLDVMKSKSENIRSVDALAAIEYTLKYQNIRQGMDNLALSLRKVKSVLVEKHNEEDNTVGVPVRHDTLYRDDFEIKLKEEALLNRVLKEKLLSRELDIEQLQADVASFVRIQDAMENEIHRTQDELCRATHKFKHFELQVLKKDESINQIEQDFQESAKELTTLRCTLKSVSDERDALWQETKHLRKTVSVLQNDVASLKQKIKSLDEDIQLKEGEILLREGEISILQDSIDRPLDIICTPRSMKQFDME
;
A
#
# COMPACT_ATOMS: atom_id res chain seq x y z
N MET A 1 -47.22 40.91 4.48
CA MET A 1 -47.43 42.28 5.00
C MET A 1 -47.49 42.20 6.51
N ILE A 2 -46.88 43.18 7.19
CA ILE A 2 -46.82 43.41 8.65
C ILE A 2 -45.65 42.74 9.40
N LYS A 3 -45.07 43.56 10.27
CA LYS A 3 -43.72 43.65 10.84
C LYS A 3 -43.69 43.19 12.32
N VAL A 4 -42.57 42.55 12.72
CA VAL A 4 -41.65 42.88 13.87
C VAL A 4 -42.25 42.70 15.30
N PRO A 5 -41.51 42.15 16.31
CA PRO A 5 -40.44 42.88 17.01
C PRO A 5 -39.09 42.16 17.27
N LYS A 6 -38.03 42.99 17.27
CA LYS A 6 -36.72 42.81 17.94
C LYS A 6 -36.88 42.91 19.47
N ALA A 7 -36.04 42.21 20.23
CA ALA A 7 -35.13 42.81 21.24
C ALA A 7 -34.33 41.76 22.05
N HIS A 8 -33.01 42.04 22.19
CA HIS A 8 -32.06 41.75 23.31
C HIS A 8 -31.79 40.27 23.69
N GLY A 9 -30.61 39.82 24.08
CA GLY A 9 -29.28 40.39 24.34
C GLY A 9 -28.41 39.31 25.03
N VAL A 10 -27.11 39.28 24.72
CA VAL A 10 -25.94 38.79 25.50
C VAL A 10 -26.13 37.67 26.54
N GLN A 11 -25.44 36.53 26.33
CA GLN A 11 -24.61 35.91 27.38
C GLN A 11 -23.59 34.92 26.79
N GLU A 12 -22.31 35.28 26.94
CA GLU A 12 -21.17 34.35 26.98
C GLU A 12 -21.31 33.44 28.21
N THR A 13 -21.11 32.13 28.03
CA THR A 13 -20.60 31.25 29.09
C THR A 13 -19.86 30.06 28.47
N ASP A 14 -18.55 30.10 28.65
CA ASP A 14 -17.68 29.05 29.16
C ASP A 14 -17.77 27.60 28.66
N SER A 15 -16.63 27.21 28.10
CA SER A 15 -16.08 25.87 27.94
C SER A 15 -16.18 24.99 29.20
N PRO A 16 -16.21 23.66 29.03
CA PRO A 16 -15.49 22.80 29.96
C PRO A 16 -14.48 21.89 29.26
N ARG A 17 -13.24 21.99 29.75
CA ARG A 17 -12.18 20.97 29.69
C ARG A 17 -12.73 19.60 30.11
N SER A 18 -12.49 18.59 29.29
CA SER A 18 -12.59 17.19 29.68
C SER A 18 -11.23 16.49 29.56
N ARG A 19 -10.84 15.87 30.67
CA ARG A 19 -9.58 15.17 30.94
C ARG A 19 -9.48 13.91 30.09
N CYS A 20 -8.33 13.74 29.45
CA CYS A 20 -7.89 12.45 28.94
C CYS A 20 -7.60 11.51 30.12
N TYR A 21 -8.24 10.36 30.16
CA TYR A 21 -7.77 9.19 30.90
C TYR A 21 -7.07 8.26 29.92
N SER A 22 -5.80 8.03 30.23
CA SER A 22 -4.93 6.99 29.69
C SER A 22 -5.42 5.60 30.09
N CYS A 23 -5.59 4.70 29.12
CA CYS A 23 -5.60 3.26 29.35
C CYS A 23 -4.67 2.58 28.33
N SER A 24 -3.56 2.08 28.85
CA SER A 24 -2.74 1.05 28.23
C SER A 24 -3.43 -0.30 28.43
N SER A 25 -3.72 -1.06 27.38
CA SER A 25 -3.55 -2.52 27.41
C SER A 25 -3.59 -3.12 26.01
N THR A 26 -2.61 -3.98 25.80
CA THR A 26 -2.31 -4.82 24.65
C THR A 26 -3.37 -5.91 24.49
N GLY A 27 -3.83 -6.15 23.25
CA GLY A 27 -4.68 -7.29 22.92
C GLY A 27 -4.79 -7.46 21.41
N HIS A 28 -4.14 -8.49 20.88
CA HIS A 28 -4.15 -8.84 19.46
C HIS A 28 -5.37 -9.70 19.08
N SER A 29 -5.76 -9.59 17.81
CA SER A 29 -6.35 -10.62 16.90
C SER A 29 -7.82 -10.40 16.48
N PRO A 30 -8.31 -11.01 15.38
CA PRO A 30 -8.47 -10.35 14.06
C PRO A 30 -9.86 -10.63 13.43
N LEU A 31 -9.99 -10.39 12.11
CA LEU A 31 -11.10 -10.74 11.18
C LEU A 31 -12.25 -9.71 11.12
N SER A 32 -12.94 -9.47 10.01
CA SER A 32 -12.79 -9.69 8.56
C SER A 32 -14.05 -9.05 7.91
N SER A 33 -13.89 -8.36 6.77
CA SER A 33 -14.86 -8.05 5.69
C SER A 33 -16.28 -7.53 6.04
N THR A 34 -16.78 -6.43 5.45
CA THR A 34 -17.43 -6.49 4.11
C THR A 34 -17.72 -5.10 3.48
N VAL A 35 -17.31 -4.98 2.21
CA VAL A 35 -18.02 -4.45 1.01
C VAL A 35 -18.70 -3.05 1.03
N ALA A 36 -18.01 -2.12 0.35
CA ALA A 36 -18.42 -1.18 -0.71
C ALA A 36 -19.61 -0.20 -0.56
N PHE A 37 -19.34 1.08 -0.83
CA PHE A 37 -20.09 1.86 -1.82
C PHE A 37 -19.18 2.82 -2.61
N LYS A 38 -19.21 2.67 -3.93
CA LYS A 38 -18.50 3.47 -4.92
C LYS A 38 -19.45 4.59 -5.37
N CYS A 39 -19.18 5.83 -5.01
CA CYS A 39 -19.86 7.01 -5.58
C CYS A 39 -18.82 7.89 -6.29
N ARG A 40 -18.85 7.87 -7.63
CA ARG A 40 -18.26 8.93 -8.46
C ARG A 40 -19.15 10.18 -8.38
N PRO A 41 -18.60 11.40 -8.25
CA PRO A 41 -19.31 12.60 -8.64
C PRO A 41 -18.91 12.99 -10.07
N ALA A 42 -19.93 13.09 -10.93
CA ALA A 42 -19.86 13.87 -12.16
C ALA A 42 -19.70 15.36 -11.79
N ARG A 43 -18.74 16.05 -12.42
CA ARG A 43 -18.72 17.52 -12.42
C ARG A 43 -18.85 18.03 -13.84
N LEU A 44 -19.95 18.74 -14.03
CA LEU A 44 -20.32 19.57 -15.16
C LEU A 44 -19.19 20.53 -15.55
N THR A 45 -18.89 20.50 -16.84
CA THR A 45 -18.24 21.54 -17.62
C THR A 45 -19.13 22.78 -17.68
N ASN A 46 -18.57 23.95 -17.42
CA ASN A 46 -19.03 25.19 -18.03
C ASN A 46 -17.83 26.01 -18.48
N LEU A 47 -17.89 26.32 -19.78
CA LEU A 47 -17.01 27.18 -20.57
C LEU A 47 -16.94 28.60 -20.02
N LEU A 48 -15.76 29.21 -20.14
CA LEU A 48 -15.65 30.59 -20.59
C LEU A 48 -14.30 30.76 -21.32
N ASP A 49 -14.44 31.08 -22.60
CA ASP A 49 -13.41 31.47 -23.55
C ASP A 49 -12.46 32.55 -23.03
N LYS A 50 -11.18 32.44 -23.40
CA LYS A 50 -10.41 33.53 -24.02
C LYS A 50 -9.38 32.94 -24.99
N ASN A 51 -9.57 33.29 -26.25
CA ASN A 51 -8.65 33.11 -27.37
C ASN A 51 -7.50 34.13 -27.36
N GLU A 52 -6.53 33.85 -28.22
CA GLU A 52 -5.39 34.68 -28.71
C GLU A 52 -4.12 34.62 -27.84
N ALA A 53 -2.91 34.37 -28.36
CA ALA A 53 -2.43 34.47 -29.74
C ALA A 53 -1.36 33.41 -30.04
N MET A 54 -1.30 33.08 -31.33
CA MET A 54 -0.26 32.30 -32.00
C MET A 54 1.09 33.00 -31.86
N ASP A 55 2.16 32.21 -31.67
CA ASP A 55 3.36 32.44 -32.46
C ASP A 55 4.09 31.13 -32.76
N THR A 56 4.31 30.98 -34.05
CA THR A 56 5.03 29.93 -34.76
C THR A 56 6.52 29.97 -34.44
N LEU A 57 7.15 28.80 -34.31
CA LEU A 57 8.39 28.51 -35.04
C LEU A 57 8.58 27.00 -35.16
N LYS A 58 9.09 26.63 -36.34
CA LYS A 58 9.03 25.34 -37.02
C LYS A 58 10.48 24.91 -37.29
N VAL A 59 10.66 23.60 -37.53
CA VAL A 59 11.82 22.94 -38.18
C VAL A 59 12.98 22.59 -37.22
N GLY A 60 13.58 21.39 -37.21
CA GLY A 60 13.48 20.19 -38.07
C GLY A 60 13.81 18.92 -37.25
N SER A 61 13.18 17.77 -37.50
CA SER A 61 13.49 16.79 -38.55
C SER A 61 14.93 16.22 -38.47
N MET A 62 15.05 15.03 -37.89
CA MET A 62 15.67 13.88 -38.57
C MET A 62 14.95 12.60 -38.13
N ARG A 63 14.61 11.78 -39.13
CA ARG A 63 14.11 10.41 -39.04
C ARG A 63 15.28 9.42 -39.10
N ASP A 64 14.90 8.17 -38.84
CA ASP A 64 15.48 6.88 -39.30
C ASP A 64 15.94 6.03 -38.10
N SER A 65 15.59 4.76 -37.94
CA SER A 65 14.67 3.87 -38.67
C SER A 65 14.38 2.64 -37.80
N ASP A 66 13.22 2.04 -38.03
CA ASP A 66 12.84 0.61 -38.03
C ASP A 66 13.41 -0.43 -37.05
N GLY A 67 12.48 -1.24 -36.53
CA GLY A 67 12.75 -2.55 -35.95
C GLY A 67 11.52 -3.19 -35.31
N ASN A 68 10.60 -3.70 -36.13
CA ASN A 68 9.53 -4.62 -35.72
C ASN A 68 10.14 -5.91 -35.12
N ASP A 69 9.47 -6.52 -34.14
CA ASP A 69 8.91 -7.85 -34.32
C ASP A 69 7.96 -8.27 -33.18
N THR A 70 6.89 -8.95 -33.60
CA THR A 70 5.77 -9.45 -32.81
C THR A 70 5.67 -10.96 -33.05
N SER A 71 5.73 -11.78 -32.00
CA SER A 71 5.28 -13.19 -31.97
C SER A 71 5.18 -13.59 -30.48
N LEU A 72 4.02 -13.87 -29.84
CA LEU A 72 3.03 -14.95 -30.00
C LEU A 72 3.61 -16.38 -29.94
N PHE A 73 3.36 -17.06 -28.81
CA PHE A 73 3.07 -18.49 -28.52
C PHE A 73 3.43 -18.77 -27.03
N GLU A 74 2.50 -18.83 -26.08
CA GLU A 74 1.56 -19.92 -25.74
C GLU A 74 2.19 -21.06 -24.92
N GLY A 75 1.72 -21.16 -23.66
CA GLY A 75 1.47 -22.37 -22.85
C GLY A 75 2.53 -23.47 -22.69
N SER A 76 2.95 -23.70 -21.43
CA SER A 76 2.60 -24.95 -20.72
C SER A 76 3.05 -24.88 -19.27
N SER A 77 2.07 -24.82 -18.37
CA SER A 77 2.11 -25.43 -17.05
C SER A 77 2.26 -26.95 -17.18
N ASP A 78 3.09 -27.57 -16.34
CA ASP A 78 2.70 -28.76 -15.57
C ASP A 78 3.73 -29.08 -14.48
N SER A 79 3.17 -29.35 -13.30
CA SER A 79 3.78 -29.79 -12.05
C SER A 79 4.34 -31.21 -12.11
N PHE A 80 5.42 -31.50 -11.37
CA PHE A 80 5.37 -32.36 -10.17
C PHE A 80 6.78 -32.59 -9.59
N SER A 81 6.89 -32.18 -8.33
CA SER A 81 7.66 -32.72 -7.21
C SER A 81 8.46 -34.01 -7.42
N HIS A 82 9.74 -34.00 -7.06
CA HIS A 82 10.27 -34.94 -6.06
C HIS A 82 11.51 -34.37 -5.35
N SER A 83 11.42 -34.46 -4.03
CA SER A 83 12.40 -34.19 -2.97
C SER A 83 13.69 -34.98 -3.13
N GLU A 84 14.84 -34.33 -2.89
CA GLU A 84 15.91 -34.88 -2.06
C GLU A 84 16.83 -33.76 -1.54
N GLU A 85 17.39 -34.01 -0.36
CA GLU A 85 17.75 -33.04 0.67
C GLU A 85 19.15 -32.41 0.53
N CYS A 86 19.29 -31.31 1.30
CA CYS A 86 20.50 -30.86 1.99
C CYS A 86 21.65 -30.28 1.17
N LYS A 87 21.77 -28.94 1.22
CA LYS A 87 22.96 -28.27 1.76
C LYS A 87 22.59 -26.87 2.25
N SER A 88 22.57 -26.75 3.57
CA SER A 88 22.43 -25.50 4.32
C SER A 88 23.51 -24.51 3.90
N TYR A 89 23.13 -23.37 3.33
CA TYR A 89 24.00 -22.19 3.28
C TYR A 89 23.68 -21.34 4.50
N SER A 90 24.50 -21.49 5.54
CA SER A 90 24.55 -20.59 6.68
C SER A 90 24.96 -19.19 6.22
N VAL A 91 24.15 -18.22 6.59
CA VAL A 91 24.41 -16.79 6.51
C VAL A 91 25.66 -16.46 7.32
N THR A 92 26.69 -15.93 6.65
CA THR A 92 27.90 -15.41 7.30
C THR A 92 27.53 -14.14 8.07
N THR A 93 27.50 -14.22 9.40
CA THR A 93 27.37 -13.06 10.29
C THR A 93 28.72 -12.35 10.43
N LEU A 94 28.68 -11.06 10.75
CA LEU A 94 29.82 -10.12 10.83
C LEU A 94 30.91 -10.52 11.86
N GLU A 95 30.70 -11.60 12.61
CA GLU A 95 31.60 -12.14 13.62
C GLU A 95 32.65 -13.15 13.10
N ASP A 96 32.60 -13.60 11.84
CA ASP A 96 33.49 -14.66 11.32
C ASP A 96 34.81 -14.16 10.67
N ILE A 97 35.22 -12.90 10.88
CA ILE A 97 36.45 -12.33 10.26
C ILE A 97 37.62 -12.19 11.27
N TYR A 98 37.47 -12.64 12.52
CA TYR A 98 38.56 -12.56 13.50
C TYR A 98 38.79 -13.87 14.27
N GLU A 99 38.95 -14.99 13.57
CA GLU A 99 39.56 -16.20 14.13
C GLU A 99 40.52 -16.84 13.12
N ASP A 100 41.73 -16.28 12.96
CA ASP A 100 42.92 -17.12 12.78
C ASP A 100 44.20 -16.30 12.99
N SER A 101 44.74 -16.33 14.22
CA SER A 101 46.18 -16.18 14.50
C SER A 101 46.42 -16.10 16.01
N ARG A 102 46.47 -17.26 16.66
CA ARG A 102 47.33 -17.48 17.83
C ARG A 102 47.99 -18.84 17.72
N ASP A 103 49.22 -18.83 17.25
CA ASP A 103 50.27 -19.69 17.79
C ASP A 103 51.57 -18.91 17.81
N LEU A 104 51.98 -18.55 19.03
CA LEU A 104 53.32 -18.30 19.56
C LEU A 104 53.19 -17.34 20.77
N GLN A 105 52.80 -17.92 21.90
CA GLN A 105 53.21 -17.45 23.23
C GLN A 105 54.75 -17.60 23.38
N PRO A 106 55.44 -16.94 24.34
CA PRO A 106 55.01 -16.66 25.73
C PRO A 106 55.26 -15.18 26.15
N GLN A 107 54.77 -14.62 27.25
CA GLN A 107 54.57 -15.11 28.62
C GLN A 107 53.68 -14.03 29.31
N CYS A 108 52.47 -14.32 29.80
CA CYS A 108 52.20 -14.74 31.19
C CYS A 108 52.65 -13.68 32.24
N PHE A 109 51.85 -13.14 33.18
CA PHE A 109 50.58 -13.56 33.80
C PHE A 109 49.95 -12.37 34.56
N TYR A 110 48.61 -12.31 34.58
CA TYR A 110 47.64 -11.87 35.62
C TYR A 110 48.14 -10.95 36.77
N GLY A 111 47.45 -9.87 37.16
CA GLY A 111 46.00 -9.58 37.18
C GLY A 111 45.53 -9.49 38.64
N PHE A 112 44.74 -8.48 39.02
CA PHE A 112 43.68 -8.63 40.04
C PHE A 112 42.68 -7.46 40.00
N SER A 113 41.41 -7.87 39.96
CA SER A 113 40.19 -7.15 40.28
C SER A 113 40.21 -6.60 41.71
N VAL A 114 39.51 -5.50 42.00
CA VAL A 114 38.38 -5.38 42.97
C VAL A 114 38.00 -3.88 43.12
N ASN A 115 36.70 -3.58 43.01
CA ASN A 115 35.99 -2.52 43.74
C ASN A 115 34.84 -3.21 44.49
N PRO A 116 34.26 -2.72 45.62
CA PRO A 116 34.25 -1.33 46.14
C PRO A 116 34.33 -1.15 47.70
N LEU A 117 34.37 0.12 48.13
CA LEU A 117 33.87 0.69 49.41
C LEU A 117 34.67 0.48 50.73
N PHE A 118 35.38 1.53 51.19
CA PHE A 118 35.11 2.24 52.45
C PHE A 118 35.93 3.54 52.52
N GLY A 119 35.31 4.62 52.99
CA GLY A 119 35.91 5.96 53.03
C GLY A 119 36.77 6.24 54.25
N ALA A 120 37.70 7.19 54.09
CA ALA A 120 37.97 8.27 55.04
C ALA A 120 38.97 9.23 54.40
N THR A 121 38.62 10.51 54.45
CA THR A 121 39.50 11.70 54.45
C THR A 121 40.98 11.43 54.68
N SER A 122 41.86 11.89 53.78
CA SER A 122 43.12 12.52 54.19
C SER A 122 43.77 13.33 53.07
N ARG A 123 44.34 14.47 53.48
CA ARG A 123 45.15 15.38 52.69
C ARG A 123 46.32 14.63 52.07
N CYS A 124 46.55 14.83 50.78
CA CYS A 124 47.76 14.34 50.13
C CYS A 124 48.94 15.25 50.51
N SER A 125 49.77 14.75 51.41
CA SER A 125 51.17 15.13 51.55
C SER A 125 52.05 13.94 51.16
N ALA A 126 52.99 14.21 50.26
CA ALA A 126 54.37 13.71 50.18
C ALA A 126 54.63 12.18 50.12
N ALA A 127 55.22 11.75 49.01
CA ALA A 127 56.44 10.92 48.93
C ALA A 127 56.82 10.82 47.44
N ASP A 128 57.82 11.58 47.00
CA ASP A 128 59.22 11.14 46.82
C ASP A 128 59.40 10.11 45.70
N THR A 129 59.92 10.57 44.56
CA THR A 129 60.88 9.80 43.77
C THR A 129 61.93 10.77 43.22
N TYR A 130 62.97 10.95 44.03
CA TYR A 130 64.37 11.11 43.65
C TYR A 130 64.65 11.38 42.18
N HIS A 131 64.68 12.67 41.82
CA HIS A 131 65.65 13.17 40.87
C HIS A 131 66.39 14.30 41.55
N HIS A 132 67.70 14.11 41.67
CA HIS A 132 68.68 15.02 42.23
C HIS A 132 68.36 16.47 41.91
N ASP A 133 67.75 17.17 42.87
CA ASP A 133 68.01 18.58 43.06
C ASP A 133 69.43 18.69 43.61
N GLY A 134 70.39 18.48 42.71
CA GLY A 134 71.74 18.99 42.83
C GLY A 134 71.72 20.51 42.66
N SER A 135 70.83 21.19 43.38
CA SER A 135 71.09 22.54 43.82
C SER A 135 72.28 22.44 44.76
N CYS A 136 73.48 22.39 44.16
CA CYS A 136 74.66 22.99 44.74
C CYS A 136 74.40 24.50 44.84
N GLY A 137 73.44 24.87 45.70
CA GLY A 137 73.60 26.02 46.53
C GLY A 137 74.91 25.81 47.27
N PHE A 138 76.00 26.25 46.64
CA PHE A 138 77.15 26.74 47.37
C PHE A 138 76.58 27.83 48.28
N HIS A 139 76.13 27.40 49.46
CA HIS A 139 76.30 28.18 50.66
C HIS A 139 77.81 28.37 50.79
N ASP A 140 78.34 29.32 50.02
CA ASP A 140 79.56 30.02 50.34
C ASP A 140 79.25 30.98 51.50
N LYS A 141 78.79 30.39 52.60
CA LYS A 141 78.78 30.99 53.92
C LYS A 141 80.14 30.71 54.50
N ASN A 142 81.23 31.24 53.91
CA ASN A 142 82.56 31.37 54.54
C ASN A 142 83.65 32.00 53.66
N LEU A 143 83.35 32.93 52.75
CA LEU A 143 84.36 33.92 52.36
C LEU A 143 83.96 35.27 52.90
N GLU A 144 84.68 35.68 53.96
CA GLU A 144 84.70 37.06 54.42
C GLU A 144 84.59 38.03 53.22
N PRO A 145 83.54 38.88 53.14
CA PRO A 145 83.54 39.99 52.19
C PRO A 145 84.69 40.97 52.44
N ASP A 146 85.39 40.77 53.56
CA ASP A 146 86.30 41.70 54.15
C ASP A 146 87.76 41.43 53.75
N THR A 147 88.11 40.34 53.06
CA THR A 147 89.54 40.06 52.73
C THR A 147 90.11 41.01 51.67
N ASP A 148 89.46 41.15 50.51
CA ASP A 148 89.94 42.05 49.44
C ASP A 148 89.76 43.55 49.82
N ASP A 149 88.70 43.89 50.57
CA ASP A 149 88.47 45.24 51.08
C ASP A 149 89.44 45.61 52.24
N LYS A 150 89.78 44.66 53.12
CA LYS A 150 90.87 44.82 54.11
C LYS A 150 92.23 44.96 53.43
N LEU A 151 92.50 44.17 52.39
CA LEU A 151 93.75 44.26 51.62
C LEU A 151 93.87 45.60 50.90
N LEU A 152 92.78 46.09 50.30
CA LEU A 152 92.72 47.41 49.69
C LEU A 152 92.94 48.52 50.74
N ARG A 153 92.35 48.38 51.94
CA ARG A 153 92.53 49.33 53.05
C ARG A 153 93.97 49.35 53.57
N ARG A 154 94.56 48.18 53.83
CA ARG A 154 95.97 48.05 54.25
C ARG A 154 96.93 48.61 53.22
N THR A 155 96.66 48.40 51.93
CA THR A 155 97.50 48.94 50.86
C THR A 155 97.44 50.47 50.84
N LYS A 156 96.24 51.06 51.00
CA LYS A 156 96.06 52.52 51.14
C LYS A 156 96.75 53.09 52.38
N GLU A 157 96.70 52.38 53.51
CA GLU A 157 97.41 52.75 54.74
C GLU A 157 98.92 52.70 54.54
N LEU A 158 99.44 51.67 53.86
CA LEU A 158 100.86 51.51 53.55
C LEU A 158 101.36 52.65 52.64
N ASP A 159 100.61 52.98 51.58
CA ASP A 159 100.92 54.14 50.72
C ASP A 159 100.92 55.45 51.51
N ALA A 160 99.93 55.65 52.40
CA ALA A 160 99.85 56.83 53.25
C ALA A 160 101.06 56.96 54.19
N CYS A 161 101.56 55.85 54.73
CA CYS A 161 102.78 55.82 55.53
C CYS A 161 104.04 56.22 54.74
N PHE A 162 104.12 55.94 53.44
CA PHE A 162 105.26 56.33 52.60
C PHE A 162 105.17 57.76 52.04
N MET A 163 103.98 58.37 52.06
CA MET A 163 103.77 59.78 51.64
C MET A 163 104.15 60.80 52.72
N VAL A 164 104.32 60.37 53.98
CA VAL A 164 104.84 61.22 55.06
C VAL A 164 106.36 61.19 54.99
N PRO A 165 107.06 62.34 54.84
CA PRO A 165 108.51 62.38 54.97
C PRO A 165 108.87 61.90 56.37
N SER A 166 109.46 60.71 56.50
CA SER A 166 109.80 60.19 57.82
C SER A 166 110.82 61.12 58.47
N GLU A 167 110.42 61.69 59.60
CA GLU A 167 111.26 62.49 60.50
C GLU A 167 112.52 61.70 60.92
N GLU A 168 112.45 60.36 60.90
CA GLU A 168 113.57 59.43 61.14
C GLU A 168 114.67 59.53 60.07
N MET A 169 114.36 59.94 58.83
CA MET A 169 115.37 60.21 57.79
C MET A 169 116.11 61.54 58.05
N SER A 170 115.47 62.48 58.73
CA SER A 170 116.12 63.69 59.24
C SER A 170 117.01 63.37 60.44
N GLU A 171 116.57 62.50 61.36
CA GLU A 171 117.39 62.08 62.51
C GLU A 171 118.63 61.26 62.11
N LEU A 172 118.53 60.39 61.08
CA LEU A 172 119.66 59.66 60.51
C LEU A 172 120.70 60.59 59.86
N ASN A 173 120.27 61.72 59.29
CA ASN A 173 121.17 62.73 58.72
C ASN A 173 121.89 63.58 59.79
N MET A 174 121.34 63.67 61.00
CA MET A 174 121.90 64.47 62.11
C MET A 174 123.01 63.74 62.90
N LEU A 175 123.21 62.43 62.68
CA LEU A 175 124.29 61.62 63.28
C LEU A 175 125.61 61.67 62.48
N ARG A 176 125.81 62.71 61.66
CA ARG A 176 126.94 62.87 60.72
C ARG A 176 128.32 63.12 61.39
N ASP A 177 128.40 63.25 62.70
CA ASP A 177 129.65 63.70 63.37
C ASP A 177 130.19 62.72 64.43
N LYS A 178 130.92 61.67 63.99
CA LYS A 178 132.28 61.30 64.47
C LYS A 178 132.78 59.91 63.99
N ARG A 179 134.00 59.94 63.43
CA ARG A 179 134.99 58.88 63.12
C ARG A 179 134.74 57.99 61.87
N LEU A 180 135.79 57.98 61.04
CA LEU A 180 135.93 57.38 59.71
C LEU A 180 135.75 55.84 59.77
N ASN A 181 135.11 55.28 58.73
CA ASN A 181 134.39 53.98 58.60
C ASN A 181 132.86 54.05 58.80
N SER A 182 132.32 55.14 59.33
CA SER A 182 130.88 55.32 59.57
C SER A 182 130.09 55.89 58.37
N THR A 183 130.75 56.53 57.40
CA THR A 183 130.09 57.21 56.26
C THR A 183 129.59 56.24 55.20
N ASP A 184 130.39 55.22 54.85
CA ASP A 184 129.99 54.17 53.89
C ASP A 184 128.85 53.30 54.44
N ILE A 185 128.87 53.03 55.74
CA ILE A 185 127.78 52.34 56.44
C ILE A 185 126.49 53.17 56.41
N MET A 186 126.59 54.48 56.62
CA MET A 186 125.42 55.37 56.56
C MET A 186 124.86 55.48 55.13
N GLN A 187 125.72 55.54 54.11
CA GLN A 187 125.30 55.53 52.71
C GLN A 187 124.64 54.19 52.32
N LEU A 188 125.15 53.06 52.82
CA LEU A 188 124.53 51.74 52.67
C LEU A 188 123.17 51.65 53.39
N VAL A 189 123.06 52.23 54.59
CA VAL A 189 121.78 52.29 55.31
C VAL A 189 120.76 53.12 54.54
N LEU A 190 121.17 54.26 53.97
CA LEU A 190 120.30 55.10 53.14
C LEU A 190 119.86 54.38 51.85
N SER A 191 120.78 53.68 51.17
CA SER A 191 120.43 52.90 49.97
C SER A 191 119.49 51.74 50.31
N LEU A 192 119.71 51.03 51.43
CA LEU A 192 118.82 49.97 51.89
C LEU A 192 117.42 50.48 52.28
N ILE A 193 117.33 51.69 52.87
CA ILE A 193 116.04 52.32 53.17
C ILE A 193 115.30 52.66 51.89
N GLU A 194 115.99 53.18 50.87
CA GLU A 194 115.40 53.52 49.59
C GLU A 194 114.98 52.28 48.79
N ASP A 195 115.81 51.23 48.76
CA ASP A 195 115.46 49.92 48.18
C ASP A 195 114.24 49.31 48.90
N ARG A 196 114.16 49.41 50.23
CA ARG A 196 113.00 48.96 51.00
C ARG A 196 111.73 49.74 50.64
N LYS A 197 111.82 51.06 50.41
CA LYS A 197 110.68 51.87 49.93
C LYS A 197 110.27 51.47 48.52
N GLN A 198 111.23 51.30 47.62
CA GLN A 198 110.96 50.92 46.24
C GLN A 198 110.30 49.54 46.17
N LEU A 199 110.79 48.57 46.94
CA LEU A 199 110.17 47.25 47.08
C LEU A 199 108.76 47.33 47.68
N ALA A 200 108.53 48.20 48.67
CA ALA A 200 107.20 48.39 49.25
C ALA A 200 106.21 49.03 48.26
N LEU A 201 106.67 49.99 47.44
CA LEU A 201 105.86 50.59 46.36
C LEU A 201 105.56 49.58 45.26
N GLU A 202 106.54 48.76 44.87
CA GLU A 202 106.36 47.69 43.89
C GLU A 202 105.35 46.65 44.40
N LEU A 203 105.50 46.17 45.64
CA LEU A 203 104.54 45.27 46.27
C LEU A 203 103.14 45.89 46.38
N SER A 204 103.02 47.17 46.77
CA SER A 204 101.75 47.90 46.79
C SER A 204 101.11 47.96 45.41
N SER A 205 101.89 48.27 44.38
CA SER A 205 101.41 48.33 42.99
C SER A 205 100.93 46.97 42.49
N GLN A 206 101.65 45.89 42.81
CA GLN A 206 101.30 44.53 42.43
C GLN A 206 100.02 44.08 43.14
N ILE A 207 99.87 44.39 44.43
CA ILE A 207 98.66 44.09 45.20
C ILE A 207 97.46 44.85 44.61
N LYS A 208 97.60 46.14 44.27
CA LYS A 208 96.55 46.92 43.60
C LYS A 208 96.16 46.33 42.25
N ALA A 209 97.14 45.99 41.41
CA ALA A 209 96.88 45.39 40.10
C ALA A 209 96.08 44.08 40.23
N ARG A 210 96.52 43.18 41.12
CA ARG A 210 95.80 41.93 41.41
C ARG A 210 94.39 42.17 41.96
N LEU A 211 94.20 43.15 42.84
CA LEU A 211 92.88 43.53 43.34
C LEU A 211 91.99 44.05 42.20
N THR A 212 92.50 44.90 41.31
CA THR A 212 91.72 45.39 40.16
C THR A 212 91.32 44.28 39.20
N GLU A 213 92.22 43.32 38.92
CA GLU A 213 91.91 42.12 38.12
C GLU A 213 90.82 41.27 38.79
N ARG A 214 90.94 41.00 40.11
CA ARG A 214 89.94 40.24 40.86
C ARG A 214 88.59 40.93 40.88
N PHE A 215 88.53 42.25 41.12
CA PHE A 215 87.28 43.01 41.08
C PHE A 215 86.65 42.98 39.67
N ALA A 216 87.45 43.16 38.62
CA ALA A 216 86.99 43.06 37.24
C ALA A 216 86.44 41.66 36.92
N ALA A 217 87.15 40.59 37.30
CA ALA A 217 86.71 39.22 37.12
C ALA A 217 85.42 38.90 37.91
N LYS A 218 85.32 39.36 39.16
CA LYS A 218 84.12 39.19 40.00
C LYS A 218 82.91 39.90 39.39
N GLU A 219 83.12 41.09 38.84
CA GLU A 219 82.05 41.84 38.19
C GLU A 219 81.63 41.23 36.84
N GLN A 220 82.59 40.72 36.05
CA GLN A 220 82.30 39.94 34.85
C GLN A 220 81.54 38.64 35.16
N TYR A 221 81.91 37.94 36.24
CA TYR A 221 81.18 36.77 36.70
C TYR A 221 79.74 37.11 37.09
N LYS A 222 79.51 38.20 37.84
CA LYS A 222 78.15 38.65 38.16
C LYS A 222 77.33 38.95 36.90
N ARG A 223 77.90 39.65 35.92
CA ARG A 223 77.22 39.93 34.64
C ARG A 223 76.88 38.64 33.88
N SER A 224 77.84 37.72 33.76
CA SER A 224 77.66 36.42 33.10
C SER A 224 76.60 35.58 33.80
N ARG A 225 76.54 35.62 35.15
CA ARG A 225 75.53 34.91 35.93
C ARG A 225 74.12 35.46 35.67
N VAL A 226 73.95 36.78 35.68
CA VAL A 226 72.66 37.42 35.36
C VAL A 226 72.25 37.11 33.92
N GLU A 227 73.19 37.09 32.97
CA GLU A 227 72.93 36.71 31.59
C GLU A 227 72.46 35.25 31.49
N LEU A 228 73.14 34.31 32.14
CA LEU A 228 72.72 32.91 32.22
C LEU A 228 71.34 32.77 32.87
N ASP A 229 71.07 33.44 33.99
CA ASP A 229 69.76 33.42 34.65
C ASP A 229 68.65 33.99 33.76
N SER A 230 68.97 35.00 32.94
CA SER A 230 68.02 35.55 31.96
C SER A 230 67.75 34.57 30.81
N ARG A 231 68.78 33.84 30.36
CA ARG A 231 68.66 32.82 29.31
C ARG A 231 67.87 31.62 29.80
N THR A 232 68.14 31.13 31.01
CA THR A 232 67.40 30.02 31.63
C THR A 232 65.92 30.37 31.78
N ARG A 233 65.59 31.58 32.27
CA ARG A 233 64.20 32.04 32.37
C ARG A 233 63.50 32.12 31.02
N ARG A 234 64.18 32.58 29.96
CA ARG A 234 63.62 32.57 28.59
C ARG A 234 63.32 31.16 28.12
N MET A 235 64.27 30.23 28.28
CA MET A 235 64.07 28.83 27.90
C MET A 235 62.93 28.16 28.69
N GLU A 236 62.78 28.45 29.98
CA GLU A 236 61.65 27.92 30.79
C GLU A 236 60.30 28.47 30.32
N ASN A 237 60.24 29.76 29.97
CA ASN A 237 59.03 30.38 29.42
C ASN A 237 58.69 29.80 28.03
N GLU A 238 59.69 29.57 27.17
CA GLU A 238 59.48 28.92 25.87
C GLU A 238 59.01 27.47 26.04
N LYS A 239 59.62 26.71 26.95
CA LYS A 239 59.21 25.35 27.29
C LYS A 239 57.76 25.29 27.75
N THR A 240 57.35 26.15 28.68
CA THR A 240 55.97 26.20 29.19
C THR A 240 54.99 26.69 28.11
N TYR A 241 55.38 27.65 27.27
CA TYR A 241 54.55 28.09 26.14
C TYR A 241 54.33 26.97 25.11
N VAL A 242 55.39 26.24 24.74
CA VAL A 242 55.28 25.10 23.82
C VAL A 242 54.44 23.99 24.45
N GLN A 243 54.65 23.67 25.72
CA GLN A 243 53.87 22.67 26.45
C GLN A 243 52.37 23.01 26.46
N THR A 244 52.00 24.22 26.90
CA THR A 244 50.59 24.64 26.93
C THR A 244 49.96 24.73 25.54
N THR A 245 50.76 25.02 24.50
CA THR A 245 50.27 25.02 23.11
C THR A 245 50.01 23.60 22.62
N LEU A 246 50.88 22.64 22.96
CA LEU A 246 50.67 21.24 22.63
C LEU A 246 49.45 20.66 23.36
N GLU A 247 49.30 20.92 24.66
CA GLU A 247 48.15 20.49 25.45
C GLU A 247 46.83 21.01 24.83
N ARG A 248 46.76 22.31 24.51
CA ARG A 248 45.60 22.90 23.82
C ARG A 248 45.30 22.26 22.46
N GLU A 249 46.33 21.91 21.68
CA GLU A 249 46.15 21.28 20.37
C GLU A 249 45.71 19.81 20.50
N LEU A 250 46.15 19.10 21.55
CA LEU A 250 45.66 17.76 21.87
C LEU A 250 44.20 17.80 22.28
N ASP A 251 43.81 18.73 23.16
CA ASP A 251 42.42 18.91 23.58
C ASP A 251 41.54 19.26 22.37
N ARG A 252 41.95 20.24 21.56
CA ARG A 252 41.22 20.63 20.34
C ARG A 252 41.03 19.46 19.37
N ARG A 253 42.04 18.62 19.18
CA ARG A 253 41.94 17.42 18.33
C ARG A 253 41.07 16.35 18.95
N SER A 254 41.18 16.14 20.27
CA SER A 254 40.34 15.22 21.02
C SER A 254 38.86 15.61 20.88
N ASP A 255 38.56 16.90 20.99
CA ASP A 255 37.21 17.44 20.82
C ASP A 255 36.71 17.30 19.38
N ASP A 256 37.54 17.60 18.36
CA ASP A 256 37.17 17.39 16.95
C ASP A 256 36.87 15.91 16.65
N TRP A 257 37.70 14.98 17.15
CA TRP A 257 37.45 13.55 16.99
C TRP A 257 36.21 13.08 17.74
N SER A 258 35.98 13.59 18.95
CA SER A 258 34.78 13.28 19.74
C SER A 258 33.52 13.79 19.04
N ALA A 259 33.56 15.00 18.47
CA ALA A 259 32.46 15.56 17.69
C ALA A 259 32.20 14.76 16.41
N ARG A 260 33.25 14.33 15.70
CA ARG A 260 33.11 13.46 14.52
C ARG A 260 32.49 12.11 14.88
N LEU A 261 32.94 11.49 15.98
CA LEU A 261 32.40 10.24 16.46
C LEU A 261 30.90 10.38 16.81
N ALA A 262 30.53 11.44 17.52
CA ALA A 262 29.13 11.72 17.83
C ALA A 262 28.27 11.90 16.57
N ARG A 263 28.79 12.57 15.53
CA ARG A 263 28.10 12.69 14.23
C ARG A 263 27.93 11.34 13.55
N PHE A 264 28.96 10.50 13.54
CA PHE A 264 28.85 9.15 12.96
C PHE A 264 27.86 8.27 13.72
N GLN A 265 27.85 8.31 15.05
CA GLN A 265 26.88 7.58 15.87
C GLN A 265 25.44 8.06 15.63
N ALA A 266 25.23 9.38 15.50
CA ALA A 266 23.92 9.93 15.17
C ALA A 266 23.45 9.50 13.78
N GLU A 267 24.35 9.48 12.79
CA GLU A 267 24.05 9.02 11.44
C GLU A 267 23.79 7.51 11.39
N GLU A 268 24.57 6.71 12.12
CA GLU A 268 24.34 5.29 12.29
C GLU A 268 22.95 5.03 12.88
N GLN A 269 22.58 5.75 13.96
CA GLN A 269 21.25 5.63 14.55
C GLN A 269 20.15 6.02 13.56
N ARG A 270 20.33 7.11 12.82
CA ARG A 270 19.39 7.54 11.77
C ARG A 270 19.19 6.47 10.70
N LEU A 271 20.28 5.80 10.28
CA LEU A 271 20.23 4.71 9.31
C LEU A 271 19.56 3.46 9.90
N ARG A 272 19.85 3.10 11.15
CA ARG A 272 19.17 2.00 11.86
C ARG A 272 17.66 2.25 11.95
N ASP A 273 17.26 3.47 12.31
CA ASP A 273 15.85 3.86 12.37
C ASP A 273 15.19 3.78 10.99
N ARG A 274 15.89 4.22 9.93
CA ARG A 274 15.39 4.11 8.55
C ARG A 274 15.24 2.65 8.09
N VAL A 275 16.17 1.77 8.46
CA VAL A 275 16.08 0.33 8.16
C VAL A 275 14.88 -0.29 8.87
N MET A 276 14.63 0.09 10.13
CA MET A 276 13.45 -0.37 10.87
C MET A 276 12.15 0.11 10.22
N GLU A 277 12.06 1.38 9.83
CA GLU A 277 10.88 1.92 9.10
C GLU A 277 10.65 1.19 7.77
N LEU A 278 11.71 0.91 7.01
CA LEU A 278 11.61 0.13 5.77
C LEU A 278 11.17 -1.31 6.03
N ALA A 279 11.63 -1.93 7.11
CA ALA A 279 11.20 -3.27 7.49
C ALA A 279 9.70 -3.28 7.86
N GLU A 280 9.22 -2.27 8.60
CA GLU A 280 7.80 -2.12 8.92
C GLU A 280 6.95 -1.90 7.66
N GLN A 281 7.39 -1.03 6.74
CA GLN A 281 6.72 -0.83 5.45
C GLN A 281 6.68 -2.12 4.63
N ASN A 282 7.76 -2.90 4.59
CA ASN A 282 7.79 -4.20 3.90
C ASN A 282 6.78 -5.19 4.50
N VAL A 283 6.66 -5.24 5.84
CA VAL A 283 5.64 -6.08 6.49
C VAL A 283 4.22 -5.62 6.14
N LEU A 284 3.98 -4.31 6.09
CA LEU A 284 2.68 -3.77 5.66
C LEU A 284 2.38 -4.10 4.20
N PHE A 285 3.36 -3.96 3.30
CA PHE A 285 3.20 -4.35 1.90
C PHE A 285 2.93 -5.84 1.76
N GLN A 286 3.63 -6.72 2.49
CA GLN A 286 3.34 -8.15 2.49
C GLN A 286 1.91 -8.45 2.94
N ARG A 287 1.41 -7.74 3.97
CA ARG A 287 0.00 -7.89 4.41
C ARG A 287 -0.98 -7.43 3.34
N GLU A 288 -0.70 -6.32 2.65
CA GLU A 288 -1.52 -5.83 1.55
C GLU A 288 -1.52 -6.79 0.35
N VAL A 289 -0.36 -7.34 -0.01
CA VAL A 289 -0.23 -8.37 -1.05
C VAL A 289 -1.06 -9.60 -0.68
N ASN A 290 -0.94 -10.12 0.54
CA ASN A 290 -1.73 -11.28 0.98
C ASN A 290 -3.24 -10.99 0.97
N LEU A 291 -3.65 -9.78 1.33
CA LEU A 291 -5.05 -9.36 1.27
C LEU A 291 -5.54 -9.31 -0.18
N LEU A 292 -4.74 -8.77 -1.10
CA LEU A 292 -5.05 -8.74 -2.52
C LEU A 292 -5.11 -10.14 -3.13
N GLU A 293 -4.22 -11.04 -2.73
CA GLU A 293 -4.24 -12.45 -3.13
C GLU A 293 -5.53 -13.14 -2.65
N SER A 294 -5.91 -12.97 -1.38
CA SER A 294 -7.17 -13.51 -0.86
C SER A 294 -8.39 -12.96 -1.61
N ASN A 295 -8.39 -11.67 -1.96
CA ASN A 295 -9.46 -11.05 -2.73
C ASN A 295 -9.49 -11.58 -4.18
N ARG A 296 -8.33 -11.82 -4.79
CA ARG A 296 -8.20 -12.42 -6.13
C ARG A 296 -8.74 -13.84 -6.13
N ASP A 297 -8.45 -14.61 -5.09
CA ASP A 297 -8.92 -15.99 -4.96
C ASP A 297 -10.43 -16.02 -4.72
N GLU A 298 -10.97 -15.13 -3.89
CA GLU A 298 -12.43 -14.97 -3.73
C GLU A 298 -13.11 -14.57 -5.04
N ALA A 299 -12.54 -13.61 -5.78
CA ALA A 299 -13.05 -13.21 -7.09
C ALA A 299 -13.00 -14.37 -8.09
N SER A 300 -11.92 -15.15 -8.11
CA SER A 300 -11.79 -16.33 -8.96
C SER A 300 -12.85 -17.38 -8.63
N ASN A 301 -13.10 -17.63 -7.35
CA ASN A 301 -14.17 -18.55 -6.92
C ASN A 301 -15.58 -18.06 -7.31
N ARG A 302 -15.82 -16.74 -7.27
CA ARG A 302 -17.08 -16.16 -7.77
C ARG A 302 -17.20 -16.33 -9.28
N ILE A 303 -16.11 -16.12 -10.02
CA ILE A 303 -16.08 -16.31 -11.48
C ILE A 303 -16.40 -17.78 -11.81
N THR A 304 -15.74 -18.75 -11.19
CA THR A 304 -15.99 -20.18 -11.47
C THR A 304 -17.43 -20.60 -11.13
N SER A 305 -18.01 -20.06 -10.05
CA SER A 305 -19.42 -20.27 -9.71
C SER A 305 -20.37 -19.69 -10.78
N LEU A 306 -20.11 -18.46 -11.25
CA LEU A 306 -20.89 -17.83 -12.32
C LEU A 306 -20.72 -18.54 -13.66
N GLU A 307 -19.52 -19.03 -13.97
CA GLU A 307 -19.26 -19.85 -15.16
C GLU A 307 -20.06 -21.15 -15.12
N LEU A 308 -20.13 -21.82 -13.96
CA LEU A 308 -20.94 -23.01 -13.77
C LEU A 308 -22.45 -22.71 -13.96
N GLN A 309 -22.94 -21.62 -13.38
CA GLN A 309 -24.33 -21.18 -13.56
C GLN A 309 -24.64 -20.86 -15.03
N ASN A 310 -23.74 -20.15 -15.73
CA ASN A 310 -23.91 -19.88 -17.15
C ASN A 310 -23.95 -21.15 -17.98
N LYS A 311 -23.11 -22.14 -17.64
CA LYS A 311 -23.14 -23.45 -18.30
C LYS A 311 -24.49 -24.16 -18.09
N GLN A 312 -25.02 -24.15 -16.86
CA GLN A 312 -26.33 -24.72 -16.55
C GLN A 312 -27.46 -24.02 -17.33
N LEU A 313 -27.48 -22.68 -17.33
CA LEU A 313 -28.47 -21.90 -18.10
C LEU A 313 -28.35 -22.17 -19.61
N ASN A 314 -27.13 -22.36 -20.12
CA ASN A 314 -26.92 -22.70 -21.51
C ASN A 314 -27.43 -24.11 -21.86
N ASP A 315 -27.24 -25.09 -20.97
CA ASP A 315 -27.78 -26.44 -21.15
C ASP A 315 -29.32 -26.43 -21.14
N GLU A 316 -29.94 -25.65 -20.24
CA GLU A 316 -31.40 -25.44 -20.21
C GLU A 316 -31.90 -24.74 -21.48
N LEU A 317 -31.17 -23.74 -21.97
CA LEU A 317 -31.51 -23.03 -23.21
C LEU A 317 -31.49 -23.98 -24.41
N GLU A 318 -30.47 -24.84 -24.53
CA GLU A 318 -30.41 -25.82 -25.62
C GLU A 318 -31.52 -26.87 -25.51
N LYS A 319 -31.91 -27.26 -24.29
CA LYS A 319 -33.08 -28.13 -24.08
C LYS A 319 -34.37 -27.46 -24.56
N VAL A 320 -34.64 -26.23 -24.14
CA VAL A 320 -35.83 -25.45 -24.54
C VAL A 320 -35.85 -25.23 -26.05
N LYS A 321 -34.69 -24.96 -26.65
CA LYS A 321 -34.54 -24.83 -28.10
C LYS A 321 -34.86 -26.15 -28.81
N GLY A 322 -34.40 -27.29 -28.28
CA GLY A 322 -34.79 -28.62 -28.75
C GLY A 322 -36.30 -28.83 -28.73
N GLU A 323 -36.96 -28.53 -27.60
CA GLU A 323 -38.42 -28.60 -27.45
C GLU A 323 -39.15 -27.64 -28.41
N HIS A 324 -38.66 -26.42 -28.57
CA HIS A 324 -39.22 -25.46 -29.53
C HIS A 324 -39.14 -26.01 -30.96
N THR A 325 -38.01 -26.60 -31.37
CA THR A 325 -37.89 -27.19 -32.71
C THR A 325 -38.81 -28.39 -32.92
N SER A 326 -39.06 -29.21 -31.88
CA SER A 326 -39.98 -30.34 -31.98
C SER A 326 -41.44 -29.89 -32.05
N LEU A 327 -41.83 -28.92 -31.23
CA LEU A 327 -43.16 -28.29 -31.28
C LEU A 327 -43.39 -27.58 -32.62
N HIS A 328 -42.39 -26.87 -33.13
CA HIS A 328 -42.48 -26.23 -34.44
C HIS A 328 -42.71 -27.27 -35.56
N ARG A 329 -41.95 -28.38 -35.53
CA ARG A 329 -42.15 -29.50 -36.48
C ARG A 329 -43.57 -30.08 -36.38
N SER A 330 -44.05 -30.36 -35.16
CA SER A 330 -45.40 -30.88 -34.95
C SER A 330 -46.48 -29.89 -35.41
N SER A 331 -46.27 -28.58 -35.19
CA SER A 331 -47.16 -27.53 -35.67
C SER A 331 -47.22 -27.47 -37.20
N VAL A 332 -46.07 -27.59 -37.88
CA VAL A 332 -45.99 -27.68 -39.34
C VAL A 332 -46.69 -28.95 -39.85
N GLU A 333 -46.44 -30.12 -39.25
CA GLU A 333 -47.10 -31.38 -39.61
C GLU A 333 -48.63 -31.30 -39.43
N LEU A 334 -49.09 -30.68 -38.33
CA LEU A 334 -50.51 -30.46 -38.08
C LEU A 334 -51.10 -29.48 -39.09
N HIS A 335 -50.39 -28.41 -39.44
CA HIS A 335 -50.81 -27.48 -40.49
C HIS A 335 -50.92 -28.15 -41.85
N ASP A 336 -49.96 -29.00 -42.23
CA ASP A 336 -50.00 -29.82 -43.44
C ASP A 336 -51.18 -30.81 -43.43
N SER A 337 -51.53 -31.36 -42.26
CA SER A 337 -52.72 -32.20 -42.14
C SER A 337 -54.02 -31.41 -42.28
N PHE A 338 -54.07 -30.17 -41.76
CA PHE A 338 -55.23 -29.28 -41.89
C PHE A 338 -55.42 -28.81 -43.33
N THR A 339 -54.34 -28.50 -44.05
CA THR A 339 -54.42 -28.13 -45.47
C THR A 339 -54.95 -29.29 -46.30
N LYS A 340 -54.46 -30.52 -46.09
CA LYS A 340 -55.00 -31.74 -46.73
C LYS A 340 -56.48 -31.96 -46.39
N ALA A 341 -56.87 -31.86 -45.12
CA ALA A 341 -58.27 -32.02 -44.72
C ALA A 341 -59.18 -30.93 -45.32
N ALA A 342 -58.67 -29.71 -45.48
CA ALA A 342 -59.38 -28.63 -46.16
C ALA A 342 -59.56 -28.94 -47.66
N GLU A 343 -58.51 -29.43 -48.33
CA GLU A 343 -58.58 -29.89 -49.72
C GLU A 343 -59.59 -31.04 -49.89
N GLU A 344 -59.58 -32.04 -48.99
CA GLU A 344 -60.56 -33.14 -48.98
C GLU A 344 -62.00 -32.64 -48.76
N ARG A 345 -62.19 -31.71 -47.82
CA ARG A 345 -63.50 -31.07 -47.60
C ARG A 345 -63.97 -30.36 -48.86
N ASP A 346 -63.09 -29.61 -49.53
CA ASP A 346 -63.44 -28.88 -50.74
C ASP A 346 -63.80 -29.84 -51.89
N GLN A 347 -63.09 -30.98 -52.02
CA GLN A 347 -63.43 -32.07 -52.94
C GLN A 347 -64.80 -32.69 -52.63
N ILE A 348 -65.11 -32.96 -51.35
CA ILE A 348 -66.43 -33.47 -50.95
C ILE A 348 -67.52 -32.46 -51.26
N GLN A 349 -67.29 -31.17 -50.99
CA GLN A 349 -68.24 -30.11 -51.28
C GLN A 349 -68.53 -30.00 -52.78
N GLU A 350 -67.52 -30.14 -53.63
CA GLU A 350 -67.69 -30.19 -55.09
C GLU A 350 -68.49 -31.43 -55.53
N CYS A 351 -68.21 -32.60 -54.96
CA CYS A 351 -68.97 -33.83 -55.21
C CYS A 351 -70.44 -33.69 -54.80
N LEU A 352 -70.72 -33.13 -53.61
CA LEU A 352 -72.07 -32.87 -53.14
C LEU A 352 -72.82 -31.92 -54.07
N LYS A 353 -72.18 -30.84 -54.51
CA LYS A 353 -72.76 -29.92 -55.49
C LYS A 353 -73.12 -30.63 -56.80
N SER A 354 -72.25 -31.48 -57.32
CA SER A 354 -72.54 -32.33 -58.49
C SER A 354 -73.72 -33.29 -58.24
N LYS A 355 -73.82 -33.90 -57.05
CA LYS A 355 -74.96 -34.75 -56.68
C LYS A 355 -76.26 -33.96 -56.55
N GLU A 356 -76.22 -32.73 -56.01
CA GLU A 356 -77.38 -31.83 -56.00
C GLU A 356 -77.81 -31.47 -57.42
N ASP A 357 -76.88 -31.15 -58.32
CA ASP A 357 -77.16 -30.87 -59.74
C ASP A 357 -77.86 -32.08 -60.41
N ASN A 358 -77.35 -33.29 -60.15
CA ASN A 358 -77.93 -34.55 -60.61
C ASN A 358 -79.32 -34.80 -60.02
N SER A 359 -79.52 -34.54 -58.72
CA SER A 359 -80.83 -34.65 -58.06
C SER A 359 -81.83 -33.64 -58.65
N ARG A 360 -81.41 -32.40 -58.92
CA ARG A 360 -82.24 -31.41 -59.63
C ARG A 360 -82.61 -31.88 -61.04
N ALA A 361 -81.68 -32.53 -61.75
CA ALA A 361 -81.96 -33.14 -63.04
C ALA A 361 -82.96 -34.32 -62.93
N LEU A 362 -82.78 -35.20 -61.95
CA LEU A 362 -83.68 -36.32 -61.68
C LEU A 362 -85.09 -35.84 -61.32
N HIS A 363 -85.22 -34.83 -60.45
CA HIS A 363 -86.50 -34.20 -60.13
C HIS A 363 -87.19 -33.64 -61.38
N LYS A 364 -86.44 -33.02 -62.31
CA LYS A 364 -86.99 -32.60 -63.61
C LYS A 364 -87.53 -33.78 -64.42
N VAL A 365 -86.85 -34.92 -64.41
CA VAL A 365 -87.31 -36.16 -65.08
C VAL A 365 -88.56 -36.72 -64.40
N ILE A 366 -88.57 -36.83 -63.07
CA ILE A 366 -89.74 -37.27 -62.29
C ILE A 366 -90.95 -36.37 -62.57
N ALA A 367 -90.79 -35.05 -62.57
CA ALA A 367 -91.86 -34.12 -62.88
C ALA A 367 -92.37 -34.23 -64.33
N ARG A 368 -91.52 -34.64 -65.29
CA ARG A 368 -91.94 -34.98 -66.66
C ARG A 368 -92.74 -36.30 -66.68
N LEU A 369 -92.26 -37.32 -65.97
CA LEU A 369 -92.92 -38.62 -65.86
C LEU A 369 -94.29 -38.50 -65.17
N GLN A 370 -94.39 -37.76 -64.06
CA GLN A 370 -95.66 -37.48 -63.38
C GLN A 370 -96.66 -36.78 -64.29
N ARG A 371 -96.21 -35.79 -65.09
CA ARG A 371 -97.08 -35.17 -66.11
C ARG A 371 -97.57 -36.19 -67.13
N ALA A 372 -96.67 -37.02 -67.68
CA ALA A 372 -97.04 -38.06 -68.62
C ALA A 372 -98.01 -39.09 -68.00
N SER A 373 -97.77 -39.50 -66.75
CA SER A 373 -98.63 -40.40 -65.99
C SER A 373 -100.01 -39.77 -65.76
N ASN A 374 -100.08 -38.50 -65.38
CA ASN A 374 -101.36 -37.80 -65.20
C ASN A 374 -102.13 -37.67 -66.52
N GLU A 375 -101.45 -37.46 -67.65
CA GLU A 375 -102.09 -37.48 -68.99
C GLU A 375 -102.56 -38.89 -69.37
N GLN A 376 -101.78 -39.93 -69.04
CA GLN A 376 -102.22 -41.32 -69.21
C GLN A 376 -103.41 -41.66 -68.30
N GLU A 377 -103.42 -41.21 -67.04
CA GLU A 377 -104.53 -41.36 -66.09
C GLU A 377 -105.80 -40.68 -66.64
N LYS A 378 -105.69 -39.46 -67.19
CA LYS A 378 -106.81 -38.79 -67.88
C LYS A 378 -107.28 -39.59 -69.09
N THR A 379 -106.36 -40.13 -69.89
CA THR A 379 -106.69 -40.99 -71.04
C THR A 379 -107.43 -42.25 -70.59
N ILE A 380 -106.94 -42.93 -69.55
CA ILE A 380 -107.56 -44.12 -68.96
C ILE A 380 -108.93 -43.78 -68.37
N ASN A 381 -109.07 -42.65 -67.66
CA ASN A 381 -110.36 -42.20 -67.13
C ASN A 381 -111.34 -41.85 -68.24
N GLY A 382 -110.87 -41.24 -69.33
CA GLY A 382 -111.67 -41.03 -70.54
C GLY A 382 -112.14 -42.35 -71.16
N LEU A 383 -111.25 -43.35 -71.27
CA LEU A 383 -111.61 -44.70 -71.73
C LEU A 383 -112.60 -45.39 -70.78
N ARG A 384 -112.43 -45.25 -69.46
CA ARG A 384 -113.35 -45.79 -68.45
C ARG A 384 -114.73 -45.15 -68.56
N GLN A 385 -114.82 -43.83 -68.68
CA GLN A 385 -116.09 -43.12 -68.89
C GLN A 385 -116.72 -43.49 -70.25
N GLY A 386 -115.92 -43.67 -71.30
CA GLY A 386 -116.38 -44.20 -72.59
C GLY A 386 -116.98 -45.60 -72.46
N PHE A 387 -116.31 -46.51 -71.76
CA PHE A 387 -116.81 -47.86 -71.48
C PHE A 387 -118.10 -47.84 -70.65
N SER A 388 -118.21 -46.94 -69.66
CA SER A 388 -119.43 -46.77 -68.85
C SER A 388 -120.61 -46.27 -69.69
N ALA A 389 -120.38 -45.29 -70.57
CA ALA A 389 -121.39 -44.77 -71.49
C ALA A 389 -121.80 -45.79 -72.58
N GLU A 390 -120.91 -46.72 -72.93
CA GLU A 390 -121.16 -47.82 -73.87
C GLU A 390 -121.92 -48.99 -73.21
N LEU A 391 -121.74 -49.20 -71.90
CA LEU A 391 -122.53 -50.13 -71.09
C LEU A 391 -123.98 -49.65 -70.89
N GLU A 392 -124.19 -48.35 -70.71
CA GLU A 392 -125.52 -47.75 -70.49
C GLU A 392 -126.39 -47.76 -71.77
N LYS A 393 -125.78 -47.89 -72.96
CA LYS A 393 -126.47 -47.97 -74.26
C LYS A 393 -126.88 -49.40 -74.67
N ARG A 394 -126.54 -50.44 -73.92
CA ARG A 394 -126.65 -51.84 -74.38
C ARG A 394 -127.45 -52.80 -73.50
N SER A 395 -128.34 -52.33 -72.60
CA SER A 395 -129.21 -53.24 -71.83
C SER A 395 -130.70 -53.00 -72.05
N ALA A 396 -131.22 -53.49 -73.18
CA ALA A 396 -132.61 -53.90 -73.33
C ALA A 396 -132.63 -55.32 -73.93
N GLY A 397 -132.95 -56.32 -73.09
CA GLY A 397 -133.39 -57.65 -73.51
C GLY A 397 -132.32 -58.75 -73.62
N SER A 398 -132.20 -59.60 -72.60
CA SER A 398 -132.32 -61.08 -72.69
C SER A 398 -131.77 -61.77 -71.42
N SER A 399 -132.62 -62.57 -70.79
CA SER A 399 -132.47 -63.18 -69.46
C SER A 399 -131.64 -64.47 -69.43
N GLU A 400 -130.58 -64.57 -70.24
CA GLU A 400 -129.69 -65.75 -70.30
C GLU A 400 -128.24 -65.46 -69.84
N SER A 401 -127.90 -64.19 -69.59
CA SER A 401 -126.59 -63.80 -69.03
C SER A 401 -126.58 -63.75 -67.50
N ILE A 402 -127.76 -63.62 -66.87
CA ILE A 402 -127.93 -63.48 -65.41
C ILE A 402 -127.69 -64.81 -64.67
N THR A 403 -128.06 -65.94 -65.28
CA THR A 403 -127.81 -67.27 -64.70
C THR A 403 -126.35 -67.69 -64.84
N ARG A 404 -125.64 -67.19 -65.85
CA ARG A 404 -124.20 -67.44 -66.07
C ARG A 404 -123.33 -66.63 -65.11
N THR A 405 -123.70 -65.37 -64.83
CA THR A 405 -123.03 -64.54 -63.82
C THR A 405 -123.34 -64.98 -62.39
N GLN A 406 -124.51 -65.57 -62.12
CA GLN A 406 -124.81 -66.20 -60.83
C GLN A 406 -123.99 -67.48 -60.56
N MET A 407 -123.74 -68.33 -61.58
CA MET A 407 -122.84 -69.49 -61.44
C MET A 407 -121.37 -69.06 -61.28
N GLU A 408 -120.94 -67.99 -61.95
CA GLU A 408 -119.58 -67.45 -61.80
C GLU A 408 -119.39 -66.77 -60.42
N LEU A 409 -120.44 -66.14 -59.87
CA LEU A 409 -120.45 -65.59 -58.50
C LEU A 409 -120.30 -66.69 -57.44
N LEU A 410 -120.97 -67.84 -57.61
CA LEU A 410 -120.79 -69.02 -56.75
C LEU A 410 -119.38 -69.61 -56.86
N ARG A 411 -118.78 -69.64 -58.05
CA ARG A 411 -117.39 -70.10 -58.25
C ARG A 411 -116.38 -69.15 -57.62
N LEU A 412 -116.54 -67.84 -57.84
CA LEU A 412 -115.66 -66.80 -57.29
C LEU A 412 -115.80 -66.66 -55.76
N THR A 413 -116.99 -66.90 -55.20
CA THR A 413 -117.19 -67.00 -53.74
C THR A 413 -116.46 -68.22 -53.16
N GLY A 414 -116.38 -69.34 -53.89
CA GLY A 414 -115.56 -70.50 -53.52
C GLY A 414 -114.05 -70.23 -53.57
N VAL A 415 -113.58 -69.45 -54.56
CA VAL A 415 -112.18 -69.00 -54.64
C VAL A 415 -111.85 -67.97 -53.55
N GLU A 416 -112.77 -67.06 -53.25
CA GLU A 416 -112.65 -66.10 -52.15
C GLU A 416 -112.60 -66.79 -50.78
N GLN A 417 -113.43 -67.81 -50.53
CA GLN A 417 -113.36 -68.60 -49.30
C GLN A 417 -112.06 -69.43 -49.22
N LYS A 418 -111.49 -69.85 -50.36
CA LYS A 418 -110.19 -70.55 -50.40
C LYS A 418 -109.02 -69.59 -50.14
N LEU A 419 -109.05 -68.38 -50.70
CA LEU A 419 -108.09 -67.30 -50.41
C LEU A 419 -108.23 -66.75 -48.99
N ARG A 420 -109.45 -66.68 -48.43
CA ARG A 420 -109.68 -66.35 -47.01
C ARG A 420 -109.16 -67.46 -46.08
N LYS A 421 -109.23 -68.74 -46.48
CA LYS A 421 -108.57 -69.85 -45.77
C LYS A 421 -107.04 -69.86 -45.92
N GLU A 422 -106.49 -69.39 -47.04
CA GLU A 422 -105.04 -69.21 -47.23
C GLU A 422 -104.50 -68.00 -46.45
N ILE A 423 -105.24 -66.88 -46.37
CA ILE A 423 -104.91 -65.71 -45.51
C ILE A 423 -105.05 -66.07 -44.02
N GLN A 424 -105.97 -66.97 -43.68
CA GLN A 424 -106.12 -67.52 -42.32
C GLN A 424 -105.07 -68.61 -42.00
N SER A 425 -104.22 -69.00 -42.95
CA SER A 425 -103.11 -69.95 -42.78
C SER A 425 -101.72 -69.32 -42.66
N CYS A 426 -101.62 -67.99 -42.76
CA CYS A 426 -100.42 -67.21 -42.43
C CYS A 426 -100.63 -66.33 -41.20
N ASN A 427 -101.09 -66.92 -40.09
CA ASN A 427 -101.11 -66.21 -38.82
C ASN A 427 -100.64 -67.15 -37.71
N LEU A 428 -99.34 -67.15 -37.45
CA LEU A 428 -98.77 -67.79 -36.27
C LEU A 428 -97.49 -67.06 -35.82
N GLU A 429 -97.59 -66.46 -34.64
CA GLU A 429 -96.59 -66.60 -33.57
C GLU A 429 -95.16 -66.06 -33.77
N SER A 430 -95.01 -64.80 -34.18
CA SER A 430 -93.76 -64.05 -33.89
C SER A 430 -93.96 -62.69 -33.22
N LEU A 431 -95.19 -62.17 -33.16
CA LEU A 431 -95.47 -60.84 -32.57
C LEU A 431 -96.46 -60.86 -31.40
N GLN A 432 -97.00 -62.02 -31.02
CA GLN A 432 -97.87 -62.15 -29.84
C GLN A 432 -97.15 -62.71 -28.60
N GLN A 433 -96.03 -63.44 -28.76
CA GLN A 433 -95.19 -63.88 -27.63
C GLN A 433 -94.32 -62.74 -27.06
N GLU A 434 -93.84 -61.84 -27.93
CA GLU A 434 -93.04 -60.67 -27.54
C GLU A 434 -93.89 -59.59 -26.85
N ASN A 435 -95.14 -59.40 -27.30
CA ASN A 435 -96.06 -58.45 -26.69
C ASN A 435 -96.60 -58.90 -25.32
N ILE A 436 -96.63 -60.21 -25.03
CA ILE A 436 -96.89 -60.73 -23.66
C ILE A 436 -95.66 -60.53 -22.76
N GLY A 437 -94.44 -60.55 -23.31
CA GLY A 437 -93.20 -60.22 -22.59
C GLY A 437 -93.08 -58.73 -22.23
N ILE A 438 -93.51 -57.83 -23.10
CA ILE A 438 -93.51 -56.37 -22.85
C ILE A 438 -94.62 -55.98 -21.88
N LEU A 439 -95.79 -56.64 -21.94
CA LEU A 439 -96.88 -56.40 -20.99
C LEU A 439 -96.49 -56.80 -19.57
N ASN A 440 -95.84 -57.95 -19.39
CA ASN A 440 -95.35 -58.41 -18.08
C ASN A 440 -94.17 -57.58 -17.53
N HIS A 441 -93.50 -56.78 -18.36
CA HIS A 441 -92.44 -55.85 -17.92
C HIS A 441 -92.96 -54.44 -17.56
N LEU A 442 -94.17 -54.09 -17.99
CA LEU A 442 -94.82 -52.81 -17.68
C LEU A 442 -95.85 -52.94 -16.55
N GLU A 443 -96.44 -54.12 -16.34
CA GLU A 443 -97.46 -54.35 -15.30
C GLU A 443 -96.90 -54.60 -13.88
N SER A 444 -95.57 -54.66 -13.70
CA SER A 444 -94.93 -54.58 -12.38
C SER A 444 -94.59 -53.14 -11.95
N SER A 445 -94.98 -52.12 -12.73
CA SER A 445 -94.68 -50.71 -12.48
C SER A 445 -95.97 -49.90 -12.30
N GLY A 446 -96.78 -50.30 -11.32
CA GLY A 446 -97.93 -49.53 -10.84
C GLY A 446 -97.73 -49.11 -9.39
N ASN A 447 -97.37 -47.84 -9.20
CA ASN A 447 -97.48 -47.01 -7.98
C ASN A 447 -96.19 -46.72 -7.17
N GLY A 448 -95.80 -45.43 -7.20
CA GLY A 448 -95.57 -44.67 -5.96
C GLY A 448 -94.14 -44.57 -5.41
N LEU A 449 -93.31 -43.72 -6.03
CA LEU A 449 -92.43 -42.68 -5.44
C LEU A 449 -91.55 -42.92 -4.18
N SER A 450 -91.47 -44.12 -3.61
CA SER A 450 -90.52 -44.47 -2.52
C SER A 450 -89.59 -45.63 -2.87
N LEU A 451 -89.60 -46.07 -4.14
CA LEU A 451 -88.81 -47.22 -4.65
C LEU A 451 -87.74 -46.82 -5.69
N SER A 452 -87.64 -45.53 -6.04
CA SER A 452 -86.70 -45.07 -7.07
C SER A 452 -85.25 -45.02 -6.60
N LEU A 453 -84.99 -44.83 -5.29
CA LEU A 453 -83.62 -44.81 -4.75
C LEU A 453 -83.10 -46.24 -4.52
N LEU A 454 -83.89 -47.10 -3.87
CA LEU A 454 -83.54 -48.50 -3.60
C LEU A 454 -83.31 -49.33 -4.88
N ARG A 455 -84.10 -49.07 -5.95
CA ARG A 455 -83.95 -49.76 -7.24
C ARG A 455 -82.71 -49.29 -8.02
N VAL A 456 -82.35 -48.01 -7.90
CA VAL A 456 -81.11 -47.48 -8.46
C VAL A 456 -79.92 -48.00 -7.68
N ASP A 457 -79.99 -48.11 -6.35
CA ASP A 457 -78.90 -48.62 -5.52
C ASP A 457 -78.67 -50.13 -5.69
N LEU A 458 -79.72 -50.92 -5.88
CA LEU A 458 -79.61 -52.35 -6.21
C LEU A 458 -79.04 -52.59 -7.63
N GLU A 459 -79.47 -51.78 -8.60
CA GLU A 459 -78.94 -51.83 -9.97
C GLU A 459 -77.48 -51.33 -10.03
N LEU A 460 -77.13 -50.30 -9.26
CA LEU A 460 -75.76 -49.81 -9.10
C LEU A 460 -74.88 -50.87 -8.42
N HIS A 461 -75.36 -51.54 -7.37
CA HIS A 461 -74.68 -52.70 -6.78
C HIS A 461 -74.44 -53.79 -7.81
N ALA A 462 -75.46 -54.21 -8.56
CA ALA A 462 -75.35 -55.26 -9.56
C ALA A 462 -74.37 -54.89 -10.69
N ARG A 463 -74.31 -53.61 -11.10
CA ARG A 463 -73.36 -53.13 -12.12
C ARG A 463 -71.94 -53.03 -11.58
N VAL A 464 -71.75 -52.56 -10.36
CA VAL A 464 -70.42 -52.52 -9.70
C VAL A 464 -69.91 -53.94 -9.48
N ASP A 465 -70.76 -54.87 -9.08
CA ASP A 465 -70.40 -56.29 -8.93
C ASP A 465 -70.05 -56.94 -10.28
N ASN A 466 -70.79 -56.66 -11.36
CA ASN A 466 -70.43 -57.14 -12.69
C ASN A 466 -69.10 -56.55 -13.20
N LEU A 467 -68.86 -55.26 -12.99
CA LEU A 467 -67.57 -54.63 -13.35
C LEU A 467 -66.41 -55.21 -12.52
N GLN A 468 -66.64 -55.53 -11.25
CA GLN A 468 -65.63 -56.10 -10.37
C GLN A 468 -65.36 -57.59 -10.68
N MET A 469 -66.37 -58.38 -11.04
CA MET A 469 -66.23 -59.82 -11.28
C MET A 469 -65.86 -60.15 -12.73
N GLN A 470 -66.48 -59.49 -13.70
CA GLN A 470 -66.28 -59.75 -15.14
C GLN A 470 -65.37 -58.70 -15.81
N GLY A 471 -65.51 -57.42 -15.45
CA GLY A 471 -64.70 -56.35 -16.04
C GLY A 471 -63.23 -56.46 -15.66
N LEU A 472 -62.93 -56.62 -14.36
CA LEU A 472 -61.56 -56.78 -13.88
C LEU A 472 -60.91 -58.08 -14.35
N SER A 473 -61.64 -59.19 -14.40
CA SER A 473 -61.08 -60.46 -14.90
C SER A 473 -60.73 -60.39 -16.39
N LEU A 474 -61.56 -59.74 -17.21
CA LEU A 474 -61.23 -59.51 -18.63
C LEU A 474 -60.02 -58.57 -18.81
N LEU A 475 -59.91 -57.53 -17.98
CA LEU A 475 -58.75 -56.63 -17.94
C LEU A 475 -57.47 -57.38 -17.48
N GLU A 476 -57.60 -58.30 -16.53
CA GLU A 476 -56.50 -59.16 -16.06
C GLU A 476 -56.05 -60.16 -17.14
N ASP A 477 -56.99 -60.74 -17.87
CA ASP A 477 -56.69 -61.60 -19.03
C ASP A 477 -55.97 -60.82 -20.14
N THR A 478 -56.42 -59.59 -20.45
CA THR A 478 -55.75 -58.73 -21.44
C THR A 478 -54.37 -58.27 -20.97
N SER A 479 -54.19 -57.95 -19.68
CA SER A 479 -52.89 -57.64 -19.09
C SER A 479 -51.94 -58.85 -19.13
N CYS A 480 -52.44 -60.05 -18.87
CA CYS A 480 -51.69 -61.30 -18.99
C CYS A 480 -51.22 -61.54 -20.43
N LEU A 481 -52.09 -61.29 -21.42
CA LEU A 481 -51.74 -61.37 -22.84
C LEU A 481 -50.69 -60.31 -23.24
N CYS A 482 -50.83 -59.07 -22.76
CA CYS A 482 -49.85 -58.01 -22.96
C CYS A 482 -48.49 -58.35 -22.34
N GLY A 483 -48.47 -58.97 -21.16
CA GLY A 483 -47.24 -59.47 -20.53
C GLY A 483 -46.56 -60.57 -21.36
N LYS A 484 -47.34 -61.55 -21.84
CA LYS A 484 -46.82 -62.60 -22.74
C LYS A 484 -46.28 -62.03 -24.05
N LEU A 485 -46.95 -61.04 -24.63
CA LEU A 485 -46.48 -60.35 -25.84
C LEU A 485 -45.17 -59.60 -25.57
N LEU A 486 -45.07 -58.92 -24.43
CA LEU A 486 -43.86 -58.21 -24.01
C LEU A 486 -42.69 -59.17 -23.78
N ASP A 487 -42.92 -60.35 -23.20
CA ASP A 487 -41.88 -61.38 -23.01
C ASP A 487 -41.40 -61.97 -24.35
N VAL A 488 -42.31 -62.13 -25.33
CA VAL A 488 -41.95 -62.50 -26.71
C VAL A 488 -41.13 -61.41 -27.41
N MET A 489 -41.41 -60.14 -27.13
CA MET A 489 -40.62 -59.01 -27.66
C MET A 489 -39.26 -58.90 -26.98
N LYS A 490 -39.18 -59.10 -25.65
CA LYS A 490 -37.92 -59.11 -24.89
C LYS A 490 -36.97 -60.21 -25.35
N SER A 491 -37.47 -61.44 -25.49
CA SER A 491 -36.70 -62.60 -25.97
C SER A 491 -36.24 -62.48 -27.43
N LYS A 492 -36.89 -61.64 -28.25
CA LYS A 492 -36.40 -61.29 -29.60
C LYS A 492 -35.32 -60.20 -29.59
N SER A 493 -35.36 -59.27 -28.63
CA SER A 493 -34.39 -58.16 -28.53
C SER A 493 -32.99 -58.58 -28.07
N GLU A 494 -32.83 -59.75 -27.45
CA GLU A 494 -31.50 -60.31 -27.09
C GLU A 494 -30.62 -60.61 -28.32
N ASN A 495 -31.19 -60.65 -29.54
CA ASN A 495 -30.47 -60.96 -30.78
C ASN A 495 -30.15 -59.76 -31.69
N ILE A 496 -30.61 -58.53 -31.40
CA ILE A 496 -30.42 -57.36 -32.28
C ILE A 496 -30.02 -56.11 -31.49
N ARG A 497 -28.91 -55.48 -31.91
CA ARG A 497 -28.18 -54.43 -31.17
C ARG A 497 -28.93 -53.09 -31.07
N SER A 498 -29.01 -52.61 -29.82
CA SER A 498 -29.16 -51.24 -29.28
C SER A 498 -30.37 -50.34 -29.59
N VAL A 499 -31.07 -50.45 -30.73
CA VAL A 499 -32.26 -49.59 -30.97
C VAL A 499 -33.55 -50.20 -30.39
N ASP A 500 -33.65 -51.53 -30.41
CA ASP A 500 -34.80 -52.25 -29.84
C ASP A 500 -34.86 -52.26 -28.30
N ALA A 501 -33.74 -51.97 -27.62
CA ALA A 501 -33.68 -51.94 -26.16
C ALA A 501 -34.46 -50.76 -25.57
N LEU A 502 -34.42 -49.59 -26.22
CA LEU A 502 -35.17 -48.41 -25.78
C LEU A 502 -36.69 -48.58 -26.01
N ALA A 503 -37.08 -49.17 -27.14
CA ALA A 503 -38.47 -49.53 -27.40
C ALA A 503 -38.98 -50.58 -26.40
N ALA A 504 -38.16 -51.58 -26.06
CA ALA A 504 -38.50 -52.59 -25.05
C ALA A 504 -38.68 -51.98 -23.65
N ILE A 505 -37.86 -50.98 -23.28
CA ILE A 505 -38.02 -50.22 -22.02
C ILE A 505 -39.31 -49.42 -22.06
N GLU A 506 -39.61 -48.73 -23.17
CA GLU A 506 -40.84 -47.95 -23.35
C GLU A 506 -42.11 -48.82 -23.25
N TYR A 507 -42.13 -49.98 -23.92
CA TYR A 507 -43.24 -50.93 -23.83
C TYR A 507 -43.37 -51.55 -22.44
N THR A 508 -42.24 -51.77 -21.73
CA THR A 508 -42.26 -52.23 -20.34
C THR A 508 -42.86 -51.18 -19.40
N LEU A 509 -42.53 -49.91 -19.59
CA LEU A 509 -43.11 -48.78 -18.85
C LEU A 509 -44.61 -48.62 -19.15
N LYS A 510 -45.02 -48.70 -20.43
CA LYS A 510 -46.44 -48.66 -20.81
C LYS A 510 -47.23 -49.82 -20.21
N TYR A 511 -46.67 -51.04 -20.19
CA TYR A 511 -47.28 -52.19 -19.54
C TYR A 511 -47.45 -51.99 -18.02
N GLN A 512 -46.43 -51.46 -17.35
CA GLN A 512 -46.49 -51.14 -15.92
C GLN A 512 -47.56 -50.07 -15.61
N ASN A 513 -47.66 -49.04 -16.44
CA ASN A 513 -48.70 -48.01 -16.30
C ASN A 513 -50.11 -48.57 -16.47
N ILE A 514 -50.33 -49.47 -17.45
CA ILE A 514 -51.63 -50.15 -17.64
C ILE A 514 -51.97 -51.01 -16.43
N ARG A 515 -50.99 -51.78 -15.92
CA ARG A 515 -51.17 -52.63 -14.74
C ARG A 515 -51.50 -51.80 -13.49
N GLN A 516 -50.76 -50.71 -13.26
CA GLN A 516 -51.04 -49.79 -12.17
C GLN A 516 -52.40 -49.10 -12.32
N GLY A 517 -52.81 -48.77 -13.54
CA GLY A 517 -54.14 -48.25 -13.85
C GLY A 517 -55.26 -49.25 -13.49
N MET A 518 -55.06 -50.53 -13.77
CA MET A 518 -55.98 -51.60 -13.38
C MET A 518 -56.06 -51.78 -11.86
N ASP A 519 -54.94 -51.74 -11.15
CA ASP A 519 -54.91 -51.82 -9.68
C ASP A 519 -55.65 -50.63 -9.04
N ASN A 520 -55.46 -49.43 -9.59
CA ASN A 520 -56.18 -48.22 -9.17
C ASN A 520 -57.69 -48.32 -9.45
N LEU A 521 -58.08 -48.88 -10.60
CA LEU A 521 -59.47 -49.14 -10.94
C LEU A 521 -60.09 -50.17 -9.98
N ALA A 522 -59.39 -51.25 -9.67
CA ALA A 522 -59.83 -52.27 -8.72
C ALA A 522 -60.02 -51.69 -7.31
N LEU A 523 -59.09 -50.84 -6.86
CA LEU A 523 -59.20 -50.13 -5.58
C LEU A 523 -60.37 -49.13 -5.58
N SER A 524 -60.60 -48.45 -6.70
CA SER A 524 -61.71 -47.50 -6.84
C SER A 524 -63.06 -48.20 -6.85
N LEU A 525 -63.21 -49.31 -7.56
CA LEU A 525 -64.43 -50.13 -7.55
C LEU A 525 -64.70 -50.71 -6.15
N ARG A 526 -63.66 -51.14 -5.42
CA ARG A 526 -63.78 -51.60 -4.04
C ARG A 526 -64.27 -50.48 -3.10
N LYS A 527 -63.77 -49.25 -3.26
CA LYS A 527 -64.23 -48.07 -2.51
C LYS A 527 -65.67 -47.69 -2.87
N VAL A 528 -66.05 -47.74 -4.14
CA VAL A 528 -67.44 -47.47 -4.57
C VAL A 528 -68.37 -48.52 -3.98
N LYS A 529 -67.97 -49.80 -3.97
CA LYS A 529 -68.73 -50.88 -3.32
C LYS A 529 -68.87 -50.68 -1.80
N SER A 530 -67.81 -50.25 -1.10
CA SER A 530 -67.92 -49.99 0.35
C SER A 530 -68.84 -48.82 0.65
N VAL A 531 -68.79 -47.74 -0.15
CA VAL A 531 -69.69 -46.58 0.00
C VAL A 531 -71.15 -46.97 -0.29
N LEU A 532 -71.38 -47.81 -1.30
CA LEU A 532 -72.72 -48.33 -1.61
C LEU A 532 -73.26 -49.24 -0.49
N VAL A 533 -72.42 -50.06 0.14
CA VAL A 533 -72.79 -50.89 1.30
C VAL A 533 -73.02 -50.05 2.57
N GLU A 534 -72.22 -49.00 2.81
CA GLU A 534 -72.42 -48.06 3.92
C GLU A 534 -73.75 -47.30 3.77
N LYS A 535 -74.11 -46.88 2.56
CA LYS A 535 -75.39 -46.22 2.26
C LYS A 535 -76.60 -47.13 2.49
N HIS A 536 -76.48 -48.42 2.20
CA HIS A 536 -77.57 -49.38 2.47
C HIS A 536 -77.79 -49.62 3.97
N ASN A 537 -76.76 -49.46 4.81
CA ASN A 537 -76.84 -49.69 6.26
C ASN A 537 -77.34 -48.48 7.07
N GLU A 538 -77.41 -47.28 6.50
CA GLU A 538 -77.95 -46.09 7.18
C GLU A 538 -79.49 -45.95 7.06
N GLU A 539 -80.15 -46.65 6.13
CA GLU A 539 -81.61 -46.58 5.94
C GLU A 539 -82.42 -47.58 6.82
N ASP A 540 -81.76 -48.49 7.55
CA ASP A 540 -82.43 -49.57 8.31
C ASP A 540 -82.57 -49.29 9.84
N ASN A 541 -82.21 -48.10 10.32
CA ASN A 541 -82.24 -47.75 11.76
C ASN A 541 -83.03 -46.46 12.07
N THR A 542 -84.32 -46.39 11.71
CA THR A 542 -85.23 -45.38 12.30
C THR A 542 -86.68 -45.85 12.40
N VAL A 543 -87.08 -46.49 13.51
CA VAL A 543 -88.45 -46.42 14.08
C VAL A 543 -88.44 -46.63 15.61
N GLY A 544 -88.77 -45.58 16.39
CA GLY A 544 -89.85 -45.69 17.38
C GLY A 544 -89.70 -45.16 18.85
N VAL A 545 -90.24 -43.94 19.12
CA VAL A 545 -91.20 -43.56 20.23
C VAL A 545 -90.68 -43.43 21.71
N PRO A 546 -91.22 -42.57 22.65
CA PRO A 546 -91.68 -41.16 22.64
C PRO A 546 -91.21 -40.25 23.85
N VAL A 547 -91.39 -38.93 23.68
CA VAL A 547 -91.60 -37.79 24.62
C VAL A 547 -91.46 -37.97 26.15
N ARG A 548 -90.62 -37.12 26.79
CA ARG A 548 -90.93 -36.43 28.07
C ARG A 548 -90.31 -35.03 28.14
N HIS A 549 -91.10 -34.08 28.65
CA HIS A 549 -90.77 -32.69 28.99
C HIS A 549 -89.79 -32.60 30.17
N ASP A 550 -88.65 -31.88 30.04
CA ASP A 550 -87.99 -31.19 31.18
C ASP A 550 -86.84 -30.20 30.85
N THR A 551 -86.84 -29.48 29.72
CA THR A 551 -85.60 -28.79 29.24
C THR A 551 -85.63 -27.25 29.16
N LEU A 552 -86.71 -26.58 29.55
CA LEU A 552 -86.80 -25.11 29.36
C LEU A 552 -85.90 -24.26 30.28
N TYR A 553 -85.30 -24.83 31.34
CA TYR A 553 -84.28 -24.14 32.15
C TYR A 553 -82.84 -24.53 31.78
N ARG A 554 -82.66 -25.61 31.03
CA ARG A 554 -81.35 -26.10 30.59
C ARG A 554 -80.89 -25.35 29.34
N ASP A 555 -81.81 -24.97 28.46
CA ASP A 555 -81.50 -24.24 27.22
C ASP A 555 -80.96 -22.82 27.47
N ASP A 556 -81.45 -22.06 28.46
CA ASP A 556 -80.95 -20.68 28.73
C ASP A 556 -79.54 -20.68 29.34
N PHE A 557 -79.24 -21.65 30.21
CA PHE A 557 -77.89 -21.90 30.71
C PHE A 557 -76.96 -22.43 29.61
N GLU A 558 -77.47 -23.26 28.70
CA GLU A 558 -76.69 -23.77 27.56
C GLU A 558 -76.39 -22.68 26.53
N ILE A 559 -77.32 -21.74 26.30
CA ILE A 559 -77.11 -20.57 25.46
C ILE A 559 -76.10 -19.62 26.11
N LYS A 560 -76.23 -19.30 27.41
CA LYS A 560 -75.24 -18.49 28.15
C LYS A 560 -73.85 -19.13 28.18
N LEU A 561 -73.79 -20.45 28.34
CA LEU A 561 -72.52 -21.19 28.29
C LEU A 561 -71.91 -21.17 26.87
N LYS A 562 -72.73 -21.22 25.82
CA LYS A 562 -72.29 -21.06 24.42
C LYS A 562 -71.80 -19.63 24.13
N GLU A 563 -72.50 -18.61 24.63
CA GLU A 563 -72.06 -17.21 24.55
C GLU A 563 -70.75 -16.99 25.32
N GLU A 564 -70.63 -17.52 26.54
CA GLU A 564 -69.42 -17.46 27.34
C GLU A 564 -68.26 -18.20 26.66
N ALA A 565 -68.52 -19.36 26.04
CA ALA A 565 -67.53 -20.11 25.28
C ALA A 565 -67.06 -19.35 24.02
N LEU A 566 -67.96 -18.67 23.31
CA LEU A 566 -67.63 -17.81 22.18
C LEU A 566 -66.83 -16.58 22.62
N LEU A 567 -67.24 -15.91 23.70
CA LEU A 567 -66.51 -14.78 24.26
C LEU A 567 -65.11 -15.19 24.72
N ASN A 568 -64.98 -16.34 25.40
CA ASN A 568 -63.67 -16.90 25.79
C ASN A 568 -62.79 -17.20 24.57
N ARG A 569 -63.38 -17.74 23.50
CA ARG A 569 -62.64 -18.00 22.25
C ARG A 569 -62.12 -16.68 21.64
N VAL A 570 -62.97 -15.68 21.53
CA VAL A 570 -62.60 -14.36 20.97
C VAL A 570 -61.56 -13.66 21.85
N LEU A 571 -61.71 -13.71 23.18
CA LEU A 571 -60.73 -13.14 24.11
C LEU A 571 -59.38 -13.87 24.02
N LYS A 572 -59.36 -15.20 23.91
CA LYS A 572 -58.13 -15.97 23.69
C LYS A 572 -57.48 -15.62 22.36
N GLU A 573 -58.25 -15.53 21.28
CA GLU A 573 -57.73 -15.14 19.97
C GLU A 573 -57.15 -13.72 19.98
N LYS A 574 -57.83 -12.77 20.64
CA LYS A 574 -57.31 -11.40 20.83
C LYS A 574 -56.07 -11.35 21.71
N LEU A 575 -56.00 -12.20 22.74
CA LEU A 575 -54.83 -12.32 23.61
C LEU A 575 -53.63 -12.89 22.86
N LEU A 576 -53.83 -13.95 22.07
CA LEU A 576 -52.79 -14.53 21.21
C LEU A 576 -52.32 -13.54 20.12
N SER A 577 -53.23 -12.79 19.52
CA SER A 577 -52.86 -11.72 18.56
C SER A 577 -52.01 -10.63 19.22
N ARG A 578 -52.35 -10.22 20.45
CA ARG A 578 -51.56 -9.24 21.21
C ARG A 578 -50.20 -9.81 21.62
N GLU A 579 -50.13 -11.09 21.96
CA GLU A 579 -48.88 -11.78 22.30
C GLU A 579 -47.94 -11.81 21.09
N LEU A 580 -48.45 -12.11 19.89
CA LEU A 580 -47.68 -12.03 18.65
C LEU A 580 -47.18 -10.60 18.36
N ASP A 581 -48.01 -9.57 18.57
CA ASP A 581 -47.60 -8.17 18.39
C ASP A 581 -46.47 -7.78 19.39
N ILE A 582 -46.53 -8.30 20.62
CA ILE A 582 -45.49 -8.08 21.63
C ILE A 582 -44.19 -8.79 21.21
N GLU A 583 -44.26 -10.02 20.74
CA GLU A 583 -43.09 -10.75 20.24
C GLU A 583 -42.44 -10.03 19.06
N GLN A 584 -43.25 -9.50 18.12
CA GLN A 584 -42.74 -8.70 17.01
C GLN A 584 -42.07 -7.42 17.50
N LEU A 585 -42.69 -6.67 18.43
CA LEU A 585 -42.08 -5.48 19.01
C LEU A 585 -40.78 -5.80 19.78
N GLN A 586 -40.71 -6.94 20.47
CA GLN A 586 -39.48 -7.40 21.13
C GLN A 586 -38.39 -7.71 20.11
N ALA A 587 -38.73 -8.35 18.99
CA ALA A 587 -37.79 -8.60 17.90
C ALA A 587 -37.28 -7.29 17.27
N ASP A 588 -38.18 -6.33 17.05
CA ASP A 588 -37.85 -5.01 16.49
C ASP A 588 -36.95 -4.22 17.45
N VAL A 589 -37.27 -4.18 18.75
CA VAL A 589 -36.43 -3.55 19.78
C VAL A 589 -35.07 -4.23 19.86
N ALA A 590 -35.01 -5.56 19.83
CA ALA A 590 -33.74 -6.28 19.82
C ALA A 590 -32.92 -5.98 18.56
N SER A 591 -33.56 -5.78 17.40
CA SER A 591 -32.90 -5.36 16.17
C SER A 591 -32.34 -3.94 16.28
N PHE A 592 -33.11 -3.01 16.86
CA PHE A 592 -32.71 -1.63 17.06
C PHE A 592 -31.53 -1.51 18.02
N VAL A 593 -31.54 -2.28 19.12
CA VAL A 593 -30.42 -2.33 20.07
C VAL A 593 -29.14 -2.83 19.37
N ARG A 594 -29.23 -3.87 18.54
CA ARG A 594 -28.06 -4.34 17.76
C ARG A 594 -27.54 -3.29 16.79
N ILE A 595 -28.43 -2.52 16.16
CA ILE A 595 -28.05 -1.41 15.27
C ILE A 595 -27.40 -0.29 16.07
N GLN A 596 -27.93 0.04 17.25
CA GLN A 596 -27.36 1.03 18.14
C GLN A 596 -25.95 0.60 18.60
N ASP A 597 -25.75 -0.64 19.03
CA ASP A 597 -24.44 -1.16 19.41
C ASP A 597 -23.45 -1.08 18.24
N ALA A 598 -23.90 -1.41 17.02
CA ALA A 598 -23.07 -1.28 15.81
C ALA A 598 -22.69 0.18 15.52
N MET A 599 -23.62 1.12 15.69
CA MET A 599 -23.36 2.55 15.55
C MET A 599 -22.41 3.06 16.64
N GLU A 600 -22.59 2.66 17.89
CA GLU A 600 -21.69 3.03 18.99
C GLU A 600 -20.27 2.52 18.72
N ASN A 601 -20.12 1.29 18.24
CA ASN A 601 -18.81 0.77 17.82
C ASN A 601 -18.18 1.60 16.69
N GLU A 602 -18.97 2.03 15.70
CA GLU A 602 -18.48 2.90 14.63
C GLU A 602 -18.05 4.28 15.14
N ILE A 603 -18.81 4.87 16.07
CA ILE A 603 -18.44 6.12 16.73
C ILE A 603 -17.11 5.95 17.47
N HIS A 604 -16.93 4.86 18.21
CA HIS A 604 -15.66 4.60 18.90
C HIS A 604 -14.50 4.42 17.90
N ARG A 605 -14.70 3.65 16.81
CA ARG A 605 -13.67 3.49 15.76
C ARG A 605 -13.25 4.81 15.14
N THR A 606 -14.21 5.63 14.73
CA THR A 606 -13.96 6.94 14.13
C THR A 606 -13.30 7.90 15.12
N GLN A 607 -13.64 7.81 16.40
CA GLN A 607 -13.00 8.60 17.45
C GLN A 607 -11.55 8.18 17.70
N ASP A 608 -11.25 6.87 17.66
CA ASP A 608 -9.88 6.36 17.75
C ASP A 608 -9.03 6.78 16.54
N GLU A 609 -9.63 6.78 15.34
CA GLU A 609 -9.01 7.32 14.13
C GLU A 609 -8.69 8.80 14.27
N LEU A 610 -9.63 9.59 14.80
CA LEU A 610 -9.42 11.01 15.08
C LEU A 610 -8.31 11.23 16.10
N CYS A 611 -8.24 10.41 17.16
CA CYS A 611 -7.16 10.46 18.15
C CYS A 611 -5.80 10.18 17.51
N ARG A 612 -5.71 9.14 16.66
CA ARG A 612 -4.49 8.81 15.90
C ARG A 612 -4.08 9.93 14.96
N ALA A 613 -5.04 10.49 14.21
CA ALA A 613 -4.80 11.61 13.31
C ALA A 613 -4.33 12.86 14.06
N THR A 614 -4.94 13.16 15.21
CA THR A 614 -4.56 14.28 16.08
C THR A 614 -3.14 14.12 16.62
N HIS A 615 -2.74 12.92 17.03
CA HIS A 615 -1.37 12.67 17.47
C HIS A 615 -0.36 12.84 16.33
N LYS A 616 -0.68 12.32 15.13
CA LYS A 616 0.15 12.53 13.92
C LYS A 616 0.27 14.03 13.58
N PHE A 617 -0.82 14.77 13.68
CA PHE A 617 -0.82 16.22 13.46
C PHE A 617 0.14 16.95 14.42
N LYS A 618 0.05 16.66 15.73
CA LYS A 618 0.97 17.25 16.73
C LYS A 618 2.43 16.89 16.48
N HIS A 619 2.70 15.66 16.02
CA HIS A 619 4.05 15.26 15.65
C HIS A 619 4.58 16.11 14.48
N PHE A 620 3.78 16.32 13.44
CA PHE A 620 4.17 17.20 12.33
C PHE A 620 4.33 18.66 12.77
N GLU A 621 3.47 19.16 13.65
CA GLU A 621 3.58 20.51 14.22
C GLU A 621 4.92 20.71 14.95
N LEU A 622 5.34 19.75 15.79
CA LEU A 622 6.65 19.79 16.44
C LEU A 622 7.80 19.70 15.44
N GLN A 623 7.66 18.90 14.38
CA GLN A 623 8.67 18.80 13.33
C GLN A 623 8.84 20.11 12.57
N VAL A 624 7.73 20.82 12.27
CA VAL A 624 7.75 22.14 11.63
C VAL A 624 8.47 23.14 12.53
N LEU A 625 8.12 23.21 13.82
CA LEU A 625 8.80 24.11 14.77
C LEU A 625 10.32 23.88 14.82
N LYS A 626 10.76 22.62 14.85
CA LYS A 626 12.20 22.29 14.82
C LYS A 626 12.88 22.72 13.51
N LYS A 627 12.18 22.62 12.38
CA LYS A 627 12.69 23.08 11.09
C LYS A 627 12.76 24.59 11.04
N ASP A 628 11.78 25.30 11.58
CA ASP A 628 11.79 26.76 11.68
C ASP A 628 12.94 27.26 12.55
N GLU A 629 13.21 26.62 13.70
CA GLU A 629 14.40 26.90 14.51
C GLU A 629 15.71 26.72 13.73
N SER A 630 15.79 25.64 12.94
CA SER A 630 16.97 25.36 12.09
C SER A 630 17.13 26.41 10.98
N ILE A 631 16.02 26.84 10.37
CA ILE A 631 16.01 27.90 9.34
C ILE A 631 16.49 29.21 9.95
N ASN A 632 15.96 29.60 11.12
CA ASN A 632 16.35 30.81 11.82
C ASN A 632 17.85 30.82 12.16
N GLN A 633 18.40 29.68 12.60
CA GLN A 633 19.83 29.55 12.87
C GLN A 633 20.65 29.76 11.59
N ILE A 634 20.27 29.10 10.48
CA ILE A 634 20.96 29.25 9.19
C ILE A 634 20.88 30.70 8.68
N GLU A 635 19.74 31.36 8.83
CA GLU A 635 19.58 32.77 8.46
C GLU A 635 20.50 33.68 9.28
N GLN A 636 20.63 33.43 10.58
CA GLN A 636 21.54 34.16 11.45
C GLN A 636 23.00 33.95 11.02
N ASP A 637 23.42 32.70 10.81
CA ASP A 637 24.78 32.36 10.37
C ASP A 637 25.12 33.02 9.03
N PHE A 638 24.15 33.04 8.10
CA PHE A 638 24.30 33.72 6.81
C PHE A 638 24.47 35.24 6.98
N GLN A 639 23.69 35.87 7.86
CA GLN A 639 23.82 37.30 8.16
C GLN A 639 25.17 37.62 8.81
N GLU A 640 25.67 36.77 9.70
CA GLU A 640 27.00 36.94 10.32
C GLU A 640 28.10 36.80 9.26
N SER A 641 28.04 35.76 8.44
CA SER A 641 28.97 35.57 7.32
C SER A 641 28.96 36.75 6.35
N ALA A 642 27.79 37.34 6.08
CA ALA A 642 27.68 38.53 5.25
C ALA A 642 28.37 39.75 5.90
N LYS A 643 28.24 39.93 7.22
CA LYS A 643 28.94 40.99 7.97
C LYS A 643 30.45 40.79 7.92
N GLU A 644 30.95 39.58 8.18
CA GLU A 644 32.38 39.26 8.06
C GLU A 644 32.91 39.50 6.65
N LEU A 645 32.14 39.15 5.63
CA LEU A 645 32.54 39.40 4.26
C LEU A 645 32.65 40.91 3.97
N THR A 646 31.73 41.72 4.50
CA THR A 646 31.83 43.19 4.38
C THR A 646 33.04 43.78 5.10
N THR A 647 33.37 43.29 6.30
CA THR A 647 34.58 43.76 7.01
C THR A 647 35.85 43.34 6.28
N LEU A 648 35.91 42.12 5.76
CA LEU A 648 37.03 41.65 4.93
C LEU A 648 37.18 42.48 3.64
N ARG A 649 36.08 42.87 2.97
CA ARG A 649 36.14 43.78 1.82
C ARG A 649 36.71 45.15 2.20
N CYS A 650 36.35 45.71 3.36
CA CYS A 650 36.89 46.97 3.85
C CYS A 650 38.39 46.87 4.16
N THR A 651 38.83 45.81 4.83
CA THR A 651 40.26 45.59 5.13
C THR A 651 41.08 45.40 3.85
N LEU A 652 40.57 44.63 2.88
CA LEU A 652 41.20 44.45 1.58
C LEU A 652 41.38 45.79 0.85
N LYS A 653 40.39 46.69 0.93
CA LYS A 653 40.49 48.03 0.35
C LYS A 653 41.60 48.84 1.01
N SER A 654 41.70 48.84 2.35
CA SER A 654 42.79 49.50 3.09
C SER A 654 44.16 48.96 2.68
N VAL A 655 44.33 47.64 2.66
CA VAL A 655 45.59 47.00 2.26
C VAL A 655 45.96 47.33 0.81
N SER A 656 44.99 47.43 -0.09
CA SER A 656 45.23 47.86 -1.47
C SER A 656 45.72 49.31 -1.52
N ASP A 657 45.14 50.20 -0.73
CA ASP A 657 45.52 51.61 -0.69
C ASP A 657 46.93 51.78 -0.07
N GLU A 658 47.26 51.02 0.98
CA GLU A 658 48.59 50.96 1.58
C GLU A 658 49.65 50.43 0.61
N ARG A 659 49.34 49.35 -0.12
CA ARG A 659 50.21 48.82 -1.18
C ARG A 659 50.51 49.90 -2.21
N ASP A 660 49.51 50.65 -2.65
CA ASP A 660 49.68 51.68 -3.67
C ASP A 660 50.53 52.85 -3.14
N ALA A 661 50.35 53.25 -1.87
CA ALA A 661 51.19 54.24 -1.22
C ALA A 661 52.66 53.80 -1.13
N LEU A 662 52.93 52.59 -0.65
CA LEU A 662 54.29 52.02 -0.57
C LEU A 662 54.94 51.90 -1.95
N TRP A 663 54.16 51.60 -2.98
CA TRP A 663 54.66 51.55 -4.35
C TRP A 663 55.10 52.93 -4.85
N GLN A 664 54.35 54.00 -4.54
CA GLN A 664 54.77 55.37 -4.87
C GLN A 664 56.02 55.78 -4.10
N GLU A 665 56.13 55.43 -2.83
CA GLU A 665 57.31 55.72 -2.01
C GLU A 665 58.55 55.01 -2.58
N THR A 666 58.41 53.73 -2.93
CA THR A 666 59.48 52.97 -3.59
C THR A 666 59.92 53.61 -4.92
N LYS A 667 58.97 54.15 -5.69
CA LYS A 667 59.26 54.87 -6.93
C LYS A 667 59.99 56.18 -6.67
N HIS A 668 59.64 56.91 -5.60
CA HIS A 668 60.34 58.13 -5.19
C HIS A 668 61.77 57.82 -4.75
N LEU A 669 61.96 56.86 -3.84
CA LEU A 669 63.28 56.42 -3.38
C LEU A 669 64.18 55.99 -4.54
N ARG A 670 63.64 55.25 -5.52
CA ARG A 670 64.39 54.88 -6.73
C ARG A 670 64.92 56.11 -7.50
N LYS A 671 64.12 57.17 -7.62
CA LYS A 671 64.56 58.42 -8.27
C LYS A 671 65.68 59.08 -7.46
N THR A 672 65.52 59.17 -6.14
CA THR A 672 66.53 59.77 -5.25
C THR A 672 67.85 58.98 -5.30
N VAL A 673 67.80 57.65 -5.27
CA VAL A 673 68.97 56.79 -5.44
C VAL A 673 69.65 57.04 -6.78
N SER A 674 68.89 57.17 -7.87
CA SER A 674 69.46 57.49 -9.18
C SER A 674 70.16 58.86 -9.22
N VAL A 675 69.60 59.87 -8.55
CA VAL A 675 70.22 61.21 -8.45
C VAL A 675 71.52 61.12 -7.65
N LEU A 676 71.49 60.50 -6.47
CA LEU A 676 72.69 60.31 -5.65
C LEU A 676 73.77 59.48 -6.37
N GLN A 677 73.37 58.49 -7.17
CA GLN A 677 74.30 57.71 -7.97
C GLN A 677 75.02 58.58 -9.03
N ASN A 678 74.32 59.55 -9.62
CA ASN A 678 74.92 60.53 -10.53
C ASN A 678 75.89 61.47 -9.78
N ASP A 679 75.52 61.94 -8.59
CA ASP A 679 76.38 62.79 -7.77
C ASP A 679 77.67 62.07 -7.35
N VAL A 680 77.55 60.80 -6.93
CA VAL A 680 78.70 59.95 -6.61
C VAL A 680 79.61 59.75 -7.83
N ALA A 681 79.04 59.56 -9.02
CA ALA A 681 79.82 59.44 -10.25
C ALA A 681 80.58 60.74 -10.57
N SER A 682 79.93 61.89 -10.42
CA SER A 682 80.54 63.22 -10.60
C SER A 682 81.66 63.49 -9.59
N LEU A 683 81.44 63.18 -8.31
CA LEU A 683 82.46 63.31 -7.27
C LEU A 683 83.66 62.41 -7.53
N LYS A 684 83.43 61.15 -7.95
CA LYS A 684 84.52 60.25 -8.35
C LYS A 684 85.35 60.82 -9.51
N GLN A 685 84.72 61.48 -10.49
CA GLN A 685 85.44 62.11 -11.59
C GLN A 685 86.28 63.31 -11.11
N LYS A 686 85.76 64.13 -10.19
CA LYS A 686 86.52 65.24 -9.58
C LYS A 686 87.71 64.75 -8.77
N ILE A 687 87.53 63.68 -7.99
CA ILE A 687 88.64 63.07 -7.23
C ILE A 687 89.74 62.62 -8.20
N LYS A 688 89.39 61.93 -9.29
CA LYS A 688 90.37 61.53 -10.30
C LYS A 688 91.12 62.72 -10.90
N SER A 689 90.41 63.80 -11.24
CA SER A 689 91.04 65.03 -11.75
C SER A 689 91.99 65.66 -10.72
N LEU A 690 91.63 65.68 -9.43
CA LEU A 690 92.51 66.20 -8.38
C LEU A 690 93.72 65.29 -8.13
N ASP A 691 93.55 63.96 -8.21
CA ASP A 691 94.66 63.01 -8.11
C ASP A 691 95.65 63.21 -9.26
N GLU A 692 95.15 63.47 -10.49
CA GLU A 692 95.96 63.83 -11.66
C GLU A 692 96.72 65.16 -11.43
N ASP A 693 96.06 66.20 -10.90
CA ASP A 693 96.69 67.48 -10.55
C ASP A 693 97.77 67.33 -9.48
N ILE A 694 97.52 66.52 -8.44
CA ILE A 694 98.49 66.22 -7.38
C ILE A 694 99.73 65.54 -7.96
N GLN A 695 99.55 64.54 -8.84
CA GLN A 695 100.69 63.87 -9.49
C GLN A 695 101.51 64.84 -10.34
N LEU A 696 100.86 65.76 -11.04
CA LEU A 696 101.55 66.79 -11.82
C LEU A 696 102.35 67.73 -10.91
N LYS A 697 101.75 68.20 -9.81
CA LYS A 697 102.41 69.00 -8.77
C LYS A 697 103.59 68.29 -8.13
N GLU A 698 103.45 67.02 -7.78
CA GLU A 698 104.54 66.20 -7.24
C GLU A 698 105.69 66.10 -8.26
N GLY A 699 105.37 65.93 -9.56
CA GLY A 699 106.35 65.98 -10.63
C GLY A 699 107.09 67.33 -10.72
N GLU A 700 106.37 68.46 -10.62
CA GLU A 700 106.96 69.81 -10.58
C GLU A 700 107.87 69.99 -9.36
N ILE A 701 107.46 69.50 -8.18
CA ILE A 701 108.24 69.59 -6.95
C ILE A 701 109.52 68.78 -7.09
N LEU A 702 109.46 67.55 -7.60
CA LEU A 702 110.65 66.72 -7.83
C LEU A 702 111.63 67.40 -8.81
N LEU A 703 111.11 68.07 -9.84
CA LEU A 703 111.91 68.90 -10.75
C LEU A 703 112.61 70.04 -10.00
N ARG A 704 111.87 70.78 -9.17
CA ARG A 704 112.41 71.88 -8.33
C ARG A 704 113.42 71.38 -7.29
N GLU A 705 113.18 70.23 -6.66
CA GLU A 705 114.12 69.59 -5.73
C GLU A 705 115.39 69.13 -6.45
N GLY A 706 115.27 68.65 -7.69
CA GLY A 706 116.41 68.40 -8.57
C GLY A 706 117.21 69.67 -8.86
N GLU A 707 116.53 70.77 -9.22
CA GLU A 707 117.16 72.10 -9.41
C GLU A 707 117.86 72.58 -8.13
N ILE A 708 117.22 72.44 -6.96
CA ILE A 708 117.79 72.81 -5.66
C ILE A 708 118.99 71.94 -5.33
N SER A 709 118.93 70.63 -5.53
CA SER A 709 120.05 69.72 -5.27
C SER A 709 121.26 70.05 -6.14
N ILE A 710 121.05 70.42 -7.41
CA ILE A 710 122.11 70.92 -8.30
C ILE A 710 122.71 72.23 -7.75
N LEU A 711 121.88 73.15 -7.25
CA LEU A 711 122.35 74.38 -6.61
C LEU A 711 123.10 74.09 -5.30
N GLN A 712 122.70 73.08 -4.54
CA GLN A 712 123.31 72.70 -3.26
C GLN A 712 124.67 72.03 -3.45
N ASP A 713 124.81 71.14 -4.45
CA ASP A 713 126.09 70.56 -4.88
C ASP A 713 127.09 71.62 -5.37
N SER A 714 126.60 72.78 -5.82
CA SER A 714 127.45 73.92 -6.18
C SER A 714 127.98 74.72 -4.99
N ILE A 715 127.42 74.54 -3.78
CA ILE A 715 127.81 75.23 -2.54
C ILE A 715 128.79 74.39 -1.69
N ASP A 716 128.72 73.05 -1.75
CA ASP A 716 129.57 72.14 -0.93
C ASP A 716 130.95 71.79 -1.55
N ARG A 717 131.37 72.47 -2.62
CA ARG A 717 132.77 72.42 -3.13
C ARG A 717 133.58 73.62 -2.65
N PRO A 718 134.82 73.43 -2.15
CA PRO A 718 135.73 74.55 -1.88
C PRO A 718 136.20 75.08 -3.23
N LEU A 719 135.67 76.24 -3.63
CA LEU A 719 136.17 76.98 -4.79
C LEU A 719 136.86 78.24 -4.31
N ASP A 720 138.19 78.14 -4.28
CA ASP A 720 139.05 79.26 -4.63
C ASP A 720 138.56 79.84 -5.97
N ILE A 721 138.07 81.07 -5.85
CA ILE A 721 138.21 82.20 -6.78
C ILE A 721 137.87 81.96 -8.28
N ILE A 722 136.98 82.85 -8.75
CA ILE A 722 136.83 83.42 -10.11
C ILE A 722 135.60 82.94 -10.90
N CYS A 723 134.58 83.79 -10.79
CA CYS A 723 133.67 84.28 -11.82
C CYS A 723 132.47 83.44 -12.31
N THR A 724 131.32 83.80 -11.72
CA THR A 724 130.11 84.40 -12.35
C THR A 724 129.43 83.69 -13.54
N PRO A 725 128.08 83.56 -13.49
CA PRO A 725 127.33 82.59 -14.28
C PRO A 725 126.79 83.18 -15.59
N ARG A 726 126.49 82.30 -16.55
CA ARG A 726 125.71 82.64 -17.73
C ARG A 726 124.56 81.65 -17.94
N SER A 727 123.36 82.21 -17.98
CA SER A 727 122.22 81.84 -18.85
C SER A 727 121.32 80.67 -18.46
N MET A 728 120.05 81.01 -18.18
CA MET A 728 118.81 80.41 -18.73
C MET A 728 117.74 81.53 -18.67
N LYS A 729 117.06 82.06 -19.71
CA LYS A 729 116.28 81.46 -20.84
C LYS A 729 115.38 80.33 -20.35
N GLN A 730 114.21 80.64 -19.80
CA GLN A 730 112.92 80.90 -20.51
C GLN A 730 112.42 79.66 -21.25
N PHE A 731 111.26 79.15 -20.84
CA PHE A 731 110.12 78.58 -21.59
C PHE A 731 109.19 77.97 -20.51
N ASP A 732 108.03 78.56 -20.19
CA ASP A 732 106.73 78.38 -20.87
C ASP A 732 106.44 76.91 -21.21
N MET A 733 105.45 76.30 -20.55
CA MET A 733 104.12 76.10 -21.14
C MET A 733 103.19 75.28 -20.23
N GLU A 734 101.93 75.73 -20.26
CA GLU A 734 100.65 75.02 -20.06
C GLU A 734 100.34 74.33 -18.72
#